data_AF-A0A0G3GU89-F1
#
_entry.id   AF-A0A0G3GU89-F1
#
_cell.length_a   1.000
_cell.length_b   1.000
_cell.length_c   1.000
_cell.angle_alpha   90.00
_cell.angle_beta   90.00
_cell.angle_gamma   90.00
#
_symmetry.space_group_name_H-M   'P 1'
#
loop_
_entity.id
_entity.type
_entity.pdbx_description
1 polymer ?
#
loop_
_entity_poly.entity_id
_entity_poly.type
_entity_poly.pdbx_seq_one_letter_code
_entity_poly.pdbx_strand_id
1 'polypeptide(L)'
;MKHNDALAKAVEIFKELHWDQADPSEVLQLEIGDAKQRKIARDGLAKGDWSRGFFDENDKYRTQSLIDVDRNMLACFAIRVGVDARRAVELAPVGRPVAQVVASRGSKYAEEVIDRTCRPDFRAWEHAFAYGAGVAMWLGTLPDFTIPAHVGYLRDWACLCADRITDYPAELLTDEPLPEKEDLKLRFYEHLVQGVQLNVPATGPFGALIPAAIDIGWLTRQQGFNLVLQALECAQRPGDRKKWSEILSETLAITTEEIAAHGELFAGLLATGEAPLVEKFGVPLIGSATGIQLGDIAMSCLFVKTGKALTAVLKALYARLEKLPENDRAELCSLISPRVIELANQRNAGVKKAATTLLSLCEVRPDTVVADTEADSLPWRSVPPLWDLPLFDAPSPGISTLAHLVETLNVFEGSTSDVRDEEFVVVAHQLLRSDSATFMRGIGRLNEYFFNQATSRILSPWEAPEWEVSVTDMRTQAVLCYAEAMPALLSTPTCVDYSISVADFCARIAEYEKAGLPVYAPDFLLAVFRLVDLKDAAMQLTSCAVGIIGIDNSPVAKNVAEVLDLLSTHEELNSRMYGEPSTKESNQNWFYYEFPKLLRTVPNLLHPKMAIKFNYQVFPRSNQERFDRLVWSPYNYSKLGHIASQAARSIKPLESAVAVNLLGAQRDQKPEVRAECRQALVDAFNRGLIEPEKLDATDLDRSNFPKNLAGFAHAMREVAEEGLLSVVWPVLDGLLVASGKSQRLFAGTAEIAALMADLAPSVAHALAVGDAPAHNGAVPGLRALARRNGKSQAVVMAREAVAALPDHEGPTAEVVDKQTAAESIDFDTQWIAGASEKPRIVDGARLSGFRLADSHTKKKTAELTLDIPGFDEPVIVNKSGWFYDIEAEAQVQCEKGGESGFLYFESGKFFFSRWRNRKDNTHAPLAVKPTKHSDFIFLVVIGCLASEYEVEWARNCVTTMMREGTFCPPETVQEATQQLVQFAEFSPARCVWLIDKNPMTAAYLWPIITASLQHAASKETPPMWTAKVLACALNHATLFAEATRRGKIPAEQWDSLSVLAQAKKKTAAKTKAQQLRDILFGSAESR
;
A
#
# COMPACT_ATOMS: atom_id res chain seq x y z
N MET A 1 41.14 -1.61 13.00
CA MET A 1 41.52 -0.57 12.01
C MET A 1 42.88 -0.93 11.43
N LYS A 2 42.97 -1.29 10.14
CA LYS A 2 44.26 -1.32 9.44
C LYS A 2 44.52 0.10 8.94
N HIS A 3 45.56 0.76 9.44
CA HIS A 3 46.06 1.99 8.82
C HIS A 3 46.36 1.67 7.35
N ASN A 4 45.62 2.28 6.42
CA ASN A 4 45.92 2.17 5.01
C ASN A 4 47.00 3.21 4.66
N ASP A 5 48.26 2.88 4.88
CA ASP A 5 49.42 3.76 4.62
C ASP A 5 49.44 4.33 3.18
N ALA A 6 48.79 3.67 2.23
CA ALA A 6 48.68 4.15 0.85
C ALA A 6 47.70 5.32 0.72
N LEU A 7 46.60 5.33 1.48
CA LEU A 7 45.63 6.43 1.47
C LEU A 7 46.23 7.68 2.14
N ALA A 8 46.95 7.51 3.26
CA ALA A 8 47.63 8.61 3.94
C ALA A 8 48.62 9.32 3.00
N LYS A 9 49.45 8.56 2.27
CA LYS A 9 50.38 9.10 1.26
C LYS A 9 49.68 9.82 0.12
N ALA A 10 48.50 9.36 -0.31
CA ALA A 10 47.73 10.05 -1.34
C ALA A 10 47.21 11.41 -0.85
N VAL A 11 46.80 11.49 0.41
CA VAL A 11 46.34 12.74 1.06
C VAL A 11 47.53 13.69 1.31
N GLU A 12 48.71 13.16 1.62
CA GLU A 12 49.94 13.96 1.69
C GLU A 12 50.26 14.61 0.33
N ILE A 13 50.19 13.84 -0.76
CA ILE A 13 50.40 14.38 -2.12
C ILE A 13 49.32 15.43 -2.46
N PHE A 14 48.06 15.20 -2.09
CA PHE A 14 46.98 16.18 -2.25
C PHE A 14 47.31 17.53 -1.58
N LYS A 15 47.81 17.50 -0.33
CA LYS A 15 48.24 18.70 0.41
C LYS A 15 49.52 19.32 -0.14
N GLU A 16 50.49 18.49 -0.57
CA GLU A 16 51.74 18.95 -1.20
C GLU A 16 51.48 19.74 -2.49
N LEU A 17 50.48 19.31 -3.26
CA LEU A 17 50.04 19.98 -4.48
C LEU A 17 49.05 21.14 -4.23
N HIS A 18 48.86 21.54 -2.97
CA HIS A 18 48.01 22.66 -2.53
C HIS A 18 46.52 22.55 -2.88
N TRP A 19 46.01 21.34 -3.12
CA TRP A 19 44.59 21.14 -3.42
C TRP A 19 43.67 21.43 -2.23
N ASP A 20 44.19 21.37 -1.00
CA ASP A 20 43.46 21.67 0.25
C ASP A 20 43.19 23.16 0.46
N GLN A 21 43.93 24.03 -0.23
CA GLN A 21 43.83 25.49 -0.10
C GLN A 21 43.36 26.18 -1.38
N ALA A 22 43.17 25.41 -2.46
CA ALA A 22 42.78 25.94 -3.76
C ALA A 22 41.30 26.33 -3.82
N ASP A 23 41.00 27.32 -4.65
CA ASP A 23 39.62 27.70 -4.96
C ASP A 23 38.94 26.59 -5.80
N PRO A 24 37.75 26.11 -5.43
CA PRO A 24 37.03 25.09 -6.19
C PRO A 24 36.78 25.46 -7.67
N SER A 25 36.78 26.74 -8.03
CA SER A 25 36.65 27.18 -9.43
C SER A 25 37.91 26.92 -10.28
N GLU A 26 39.05 26.62 -9.66
CA GLU A 26 40.35 26.41 -10.33
C GLU A 26 40.72 24.93 -10.51
N VAL A 27 39.82 24.00 -10.18
CA VAL A 27 40.09 22.54 -10.12
C VAL A 27 40.60 21.93 -11.43
N LEU A 28 40.32 22.55 -12.58
CA LEU A 28 40.82 22.09 -13.88
C LEU A 28 42.25 22.57 -14.18
N GLN A 29 42.68 23.68 -13.56
CA GLN A 29 44.00 24.27 -13.74
C GLN A 29 45.04 23.72 -12.76
N LEU A 30 44.62 23.13 -11.63
CA LEU A 30 45.54 22.60 -10.60
C LEU A 30 46.47 21.50 -11.14
N GLU A 31 47.70 21.47 -10.63
CA GLU A 31 48.66 20.41 -10.95
C GLU A 31 48.27 19.10 -10.27
N ILE A 32 48.50 17.97 -10.95
CA ILE A 32 48.21 16.63 -10.41
C ILE A 32 49.49 15.87 -10.04
N GLY A 33 50.64 16.56 -10.00
CA GLY A 33 51.94 16.00 -9.71
C GLY A 33 52.57 15.24 -10.88
N ASP A 34 53.81 14.79 -10.66
CA ASP A 34 54.56 14.02 -11.65
C ASP A 34 53.98 12.60 -11.87
N ALA A 35 54.56 11.82 -12.79
CA ALA A 35 54.08 10.46 -13.07
C ALA A 35 54.11 9.52 -11.86
N LYS A 36 55.05 9.72 -10.94
CA LYS A 36 55.22 8.89 -9.74
C LYS A 36 54.20 9.28 -8.67
N GLN A 37 54.06 10.58 -8.40
CA GLN A 37 53.05 11.12 -7.49
C GLN A 37 51.64 10.73 -7.93
N ARG A 38 51.31 10.89 -9.23
CA ARG A 38 50.00 10.47 -9.77
C ARG A 38 49.68 9.00 -9.54
N LYS A 39 50.66 8.11 -9.77
CA LYS A 39 50.47 6.67 -9.55
C LYS A 39 50.21 6.37 -8.08
N ILE A 40 50.99 6.97 -7.17
CA ILE A 40 50.82 6.79 -5.73
C ILE A 40 49.46 7.31 -5.26
N ALA A 41 49.09 8.52 -5.69
CA ALA A 41 47.81 9.14 -5.35
C ALA A 41 46.64 8.30 -5.85
N ARG A 42 46.65 7.89 -7.13
CA ARG A 42 45.60 7.04 -7.72
C ARG A 42 45.48 5.69 -6.99
N ASP A 43 46.59 4.99 -6.80
CA ASP A 43 46.57 3.65 -6.20
C ASP A 43 46.13 3.70 -4.72
N GLY A 44 46.47 4.79 -4.01
CA GLY A 44 46.05 5.05 -2.64
C GLY A 44 44.58 5.47 -2.51
N LEU A 45 44.08 6.30 -3.43
CA LEU A 45 42.68 6.73 -3.46
C LEU A 45 41.75 5.62 -3.99
N ALA A 46 42.26 4.71 -4.83
CA ALA A 46 41.49 3.57 -5.34
C ALA A 46 41.10 2.54 -4.25
N LYS A 47 41.62 2.65 -3.01
CA LYS A 47 41.45 1.64 -1.95
C LYS A 47 41.33 2.25 -0.55
N GLY A 48 40.69 1.53 0.38
CA GLY A 48 40.58 1.89 1.80
C GLY A 48 39.26 2.54 2.18
N ASP A 49 39.09 2.90 3.45
CA ASP A 49 37.86 3.56 3.91
C ASP A 49 38.07 5.08 3.89
N TRP A 50 37.28 5.78 3.07
CA TRP A 50 37.31 7.26 3.01
C TRP A 50 36.47 7.92 4.09
N SER A 51 35.50 7.18 4.60
CA SER A 51 34.59 7.63 5.63
C SER A 51 34.01 6.46 6.38
N ARG A 52 33.56 6.71 7.60
CA ARG A 52 32.90 5.73 8.45
C ARG A 52 31.46 6.16 8.67
N GLY A 53 30.53 5.29 8.31
CA GLY A 53 29.14 5.41 8.75
C GLY A 53 29.07 5.23 10.27
N PHE A 54 28.36 6.13 10.93
CA PHE A 54 27.99 6.01 12.34
C PHE A 54 26.60 6.58 12.50
N PHE A 55 25.78 5.98 13.36
CA PHE A 55 24.56 6.64 13.78
C PHE A 55 24.94 7.70 14.82
N ASP A 56 24.47 8.94 14.62
CA ASP A 56 24.63 9.96 15.65
C ASP A 56 23.70 9.69 16.83
N GLU A 57 23.81 10.51 17.87
CA GLU A 57 22.96 10.46 19.06
C GLU A 57 21.44 10.63 18.80
N ASN A 58 21.04 10.88 17.54
CA ASN A 58 19.65 11.04 17.10
C ASN A 58 19.20 9.94 16.14
N ASP A 59 19.90 8.80 16.07
CA ASP A 59 19.66 7.69 15.14
C ASP A 59 19.68 8.12 13.66
N LYS A 60 20.33 9.25 13.35
CA LYS A 60 20.56 9.65 11.96
C LYS A 60 21.87 9.03 11.52
N TYR A 61 21.81 8.23 10.46
CA TYR A 61 23.01 7.73 9.81
C TYR A 61 23.84 8.92 9.32
N ARG A 62 24.97 9.15 9.99
CA ARG A 62 25.96 10.16 9.62
C ARG A 62 27.20 9.47 9.09
N THR A 63 27.91 10.19 8.25
CA THR A 63 29.17 9.69 7.70
C THR A 63 30.29 10.59 8.22
N GLN A 64 31.17 10.05 9.05
CA GLN A 64 32.38 10.74 9.49
C GLN A 64 33.44 10.58 8.41
N SER A 65 33.96 11.68 7.88
CA SER A 65 35.14 11.59 7.01
C SER A 65 36.30 11.01 7.82
N LEU A 66 36.93 9.95 7.31
CA LEU A 66 38.17 9.40 7.90
C LEU A 66 39.39 10.18 7.41
N ILE A 67 39.18 11.18 6.57
CA ILE A 67 40.19 12.01 5.94
C ILE A 67 39.95 13.48 6.31
N ASP A 68 40.98 14.12 6.84
CA ASP A 68 40.99 15.52 7.29
C ASP A 68 41.30 16.50 6.13
N VAL A 69 40.46 16.47 5.10
CA VAL A 69 40.43 17.43 3.98
C VAL A 69 39.00 17.59 3.42
N ASP A 70 38.76 18.66 2.65
CA ASP A 70 37.49 18.84 1.92
C ASP A 70 37.23 17.70 0.92
N ARG A 71 36.05 17.07 1.03
CA ARG A 71 35.71 15.86 0.27
C ARG A 71 35.47 16.15 -1.21
N ASN A 72 34.94 17.33 -1.56
CA ASN A 72 34.68 17.70 -2.94
C ASN A 72 35.99 17.99 -3.67
N MET A 73 36.91 18.71 -3.02
CA MET A 73 38.26 18.94 -3.55
C MET A 73 39.04 17.64 -3.68
N LEU A 74 38.96 16.75 -2.69
CA LEU A 74 39.58 15.43 -2.77
C LEU A 74 38.98 14.57 -3.91
N ALA A 75 37.68 14.66 -4.14
CA ALA A 75 37.03 13.97 -5.26
C ALA A 75 37.49 14.52 -6.61
N CYS A 76 37.55 15.84 -6.77
CA CYS A 76 38.12 16.48 -7.95
C CYS A 76 39.55 15.99 -8.21
N PHE A 77 40.40 15.94 -7.18
CA PHE A 77 41.75 15.41 -7.29
C PHE A 77 41.76 13.94 -7.69
N ALA A 78 40.99 13.09 -7.00
CA ALA A 78 40.87 11.65 -7.26
C ALA A 78 40.48 11.37 -8.71
N ILE A 79 39.47 12.09 -9.22
CA ILE A 79 39.00 11.95 -10.60
C ILE A 79 40.11 12.38 -11.57
N ARG A 80 40.81 13.50 -11.32
CA ARG A 80 41.89 13.98 -12.20
C ARG A 80 43.15 13.11 -12.20
N VAL A 81 43.49 12.45 -11.09
CA VAL A 81 44.60 11.47 -11.06
C VAL A 81 44.22 10.10 -11.64
N GLY A 82 42.94 9.90 -11.95
CA GLY A 82 42.45 8.75 -12.71
C GLY A 82 41.88 7.61 -11.89
N VAL A 83 41.28 7.90 -10.72
CA VAL A 83 40.42 6.96 -10.00
C VAL A 83 39.17 6.66 -10.85
N ASP A 84 38.62 5.45 -10.73
CA ASP A 84 37.44 5.03 -11.47
C ASP A 84 36.14 5.63 -10.90
N ALA A 85 35.08 5.66 -11.72
CA ALA A 85 33.81 6.31 -11.37
C ALA A 85 33.13 5.66 -10.17
N ARG A 86 33.19 4.31 -10.05
CA ARG A 86 32.64 3.59 -8.89
C ARG A 86 33.23 4.11 -7.61
N ARG A 87 34.56 4.19 -7.59
CA ARG A 87 35.25 4.62 -6.40
C ARG A 87 35.01 6.11 -6.14
N ALA A 88 35.10 6.96 -7.16
CA ALA A 88 34.94 8.41 -7.00
C ALA A 88 33.59 8.83 -6.38
N VAL A 89 32.48 8.15 -6.71
CA VAL A 89 31.15 8.48 -6.16
C VAL A 89 31.02 8.16 -4.65
N GLU A 90 31.89 7.32 -4.08
CA GLU A 90 31.88 7.02 -2.63
C GLU A 90 32.28 8.22 -1.76
N LEU A 91 32.89 9.28 -2.33
CA LEU A 91 33.10 10.54 -1.60
C LEU A 91 31.83 11.34 -1.40
N ALA A 92 30.72 10.91 -2.01
CA ALA A 92 29.50 11.69 -2.18
C ALA A 92 29.82 13.10 -2.73
N PRO A 93 30.50 13.20 -3.89
CA PRO A 93 30.97 14.49 -4.37
C PRO A 93 29.82 15.30 -4.96
N VAL A 94 29.78 16.60 -4.67
CA VAL A 94 28.65 17.49 -5.00
C VAL A 94 29.14 18.80 -5.61
N GLY A 95 28.24 19.50 -6.30
CA GLY A 95 28.48 20.83 -6.83
C GLY A 95 29.14 20.89 -8.23
N ARG A 96 29.17 22.11 -8.77
CA ARG A 96 29.61 22.41 -10.13
C ARG A 96 31.07 22.07 -10.44
N PRO A 97 32.06 22.32 -9.55
CA PRO A 97 33.46 21.96 -9.80
C PRO A 97 33.70 20.47 -10.08
N VAL A 98 33.02 19.60 -9.31
CA VAL A 98 33.10 18.15 -9.51
C VAL A 98 32.57 17.77 -10.88
N ALA A 99 31.41 18.32 -11.28
CA ALA A 99 30.84 18.08 -12.60
C ALA A 99 31.79 18.49 -13.74
N GLN A 100 32.48 19.63 -13.62
CA GLN A 100 33.48 20.06 -14.61
C GLN A 100 34.63 19.05 -14.74
N VAL A 101 35.11 18.53 -13.61
CA VAL A 101 36.17 17.52 -13.58
C VAL A 101 35.68 16.18 -14.17
N VAL A 102 34.47 15.75 -13.84
CA VAL A 102 33.85 14.54 -14.42
C VAL A 102 33.72 14.69 -15.95
N ALA A 103 33.23 15.83 -16.44
CA ALA A 103 33.12 16.10 -17.87
C ALA A 103 34.49 16.07 -18.58
N SER A 104 35.55 16.57 -17.92
CA SER A 104 36.91 16.57 -18.47
C SER A 104 37.51 15.17 -18.69
N ARG A 105 36.96 14.14 -18.05
CA ARG A 105 37.38 12.72 -18.21
C ARG A 105 36.78 12.05 -19.43
N GLY A 106 35.84 12.72 -20.10
CA GLY A 106 35.14 12.21 -21.30
C GLY A 106 33.79 11.57 -20.99
N SER A 107 32.97 11.43 -22.03
CA SER A 107 31.56 11.00 -21.94
C SER A 107 31.38 9.66 -21.23
N LYS A 108 32.23 8.66 -21.53
CA LYS A 108 32.15 7.33 -20.92
C LYS A 108 32.28 7.38 -19.39
N TYR A 109 33.19 8.21 -18.87
CA TYR A 109 33.37 8.34 -17.43
C TYR A 109 32.18 9.06 -16.79
N ALA A 110 31.63 10.08 -17.47
CA ALA A 110 30.44 10.78 -17.00
C ALA A 110 29.19 9.89 -16.99
N GLU A 111 29.00 9.03 -18.01
CA GLU A 111 27.94 8.02 -18.05
C GLU A 111 28.05 7.05 -16.87
N GLU A 112 29.25 6.53 -16.58
CA GLU A 112 29.46 5.65 -15.42
C GLU A 112 29.17 6.33 -14.07
N VAL A 113 29.36 7.65 -13.96
CA VAL A 113 28.97 8.43 -12.77
C VAL A 113 27.45 8.55 -12.69
N ILE A 114 26.78 8.89 -13.80
CA ILE A 114 25.31 9.05 -13.87
C ILE A 114 24.60 7.73 -13.54
N ASP A 115 25.05 6.61 -14.09
CA ASP A 115 24.48 5.27 -13.82
C ASP A 115 24.54 4.91 -12.34
N ARG A 116 25.48 5.48 -11.59
CA ARG A 116 25.68 5.19 -10.17
C ARG A 116 24.92 6.13 -9.24
N THR A 117 24.71 7.38 -9.64
CA THR A 117 24.04 8.38 -8.81
C THR A 117 22.54 8.49 -9.09
N CYS A 118 22.10 8.26 -10.32
CA CYS A 118 20.69 8.42 -10.73
C CYS A 118 19.88 7.10 -10.71
N ARG A 119 20.09 6.25 -9.69
CA ARG A 119 19.49 4.91 -9.60
C ARG A 119 18.08 4.91 -8.99
N PRO A 120 17.21 3.95 -9.35
CA PRO A 120 15.91 3.78 -8.69
C PRO A 120 16.01 3.52 -7.18
N ASP A 121 16.98 2.70 -6.75
CA ASP A 121 17.18 2.32 -5.35
C ASP A 121 17.58 3.50 -4.43
N PHE A 122 18.03 4.61 -5.02
CA PHE A 122 18.47 5.79 -4.28
C PHE A 122 17.35 6.82 -4.10
N ARG A 123 16.14 6.47 -4.51
CA ARG A 123 14.94 7.29 -4.34
C ARG A 123 14.12 6.74 -3.19
N ALA A 124 13.56 7.63 -2.38
CA ALA A 124 12.63 7.24 -1.34
C ALA A 124 11.33 6.63 -1.94
N TRP A 125 10.93 7.07 -3.14
CA TRP A 125 9.83 6.49 -3.94
C TRP A 125 9.92 6.94 -5.41
N GLU A 126 8.99 6.46 -6.26
CA GLU A 126 9.06 6.56 -7.74
C GLU A 126 9.25 7.99 -8.30
N HIS A 127 8.75 9.02 -7.61
CA HIS A 127 8.79 10.42 -8.04
C HIS A 127 9.65 11.34 -7.14
N ALA A 128 10.50 10.76 -6.30
CA ALA A 128 11.48 11.50 -5.50
C ALA A 128 12.80 11.66 -6.25
N PHE A 129 13.55 12.69 -5.89
CA PHE A 129 14.93 12.90 -6.33
C PHE A 129 15.85 11.82 -5.76
N ALA A 130 16.80 11.33 -6.55
CA ALA A 130 17.76 10.33 -6.10
C ALA A 130 18.85 10.96 -5.22
N TYR A 131 19.16 10.32 -4.10
CA TYR A 131 20.24 10.73 -3.21
C TYR A 131 21.60 10.69 -3.94
N GLY A 132 22.39 11.77 -3.88
CA GLY A 132 23.68 11.87 -4.56
C GLY A 132 23.62 12.25 -6.05
N ALA A 133 22.45 12.57 -6.60
CA ALA A 133 22.29 12.94 -8.01
C ALA A 133 22.78 14.37 -8.34
N GLY A 134 23.18 15.19 -7.36
CA GLY A 134 23.54 16.59 -7.58
C GLY A 134 24.67 16.83 -8.58
N VAL A 135 25.71 15.97 -8.59
CA VAL A 135 26.78 16.05 -9.59
C VAL A 135 26.26 15.83 -11.01
N ALA A 136 25.31 14.91 -11.19
CA ALA A 136 24.69 14.65 -12.48
C ALA A 136 23.87 15.87 -12.93
N MET A 137 23.14 16.51 -12.01
CA MET A 137 22.38 17.73 -12.33
C MET A 137 23.29 18.85 -12.84
N TRP A 138 24.43 19.08 -12.19
CA TRP A 138 25.42 20.06 -12.67
C TRP A 138 26.09 19.67 -13.99
N LEU A 139 26.31 18.38 -14.26
CA LEU A 139 26.81 17.94 -15.57
C LEU A 139 25.88 18.36 -16.71
N GLY A 140 24.56 18.25 -16.48
CA GLY A 140 23.53 18.65 -17.42
C GLY A 140 23.53 20.13 -17.83
N THR A 141 24.06 21.01 -16.98
CA THR A 141 24.08 22.46 -17.23
C THR A 141 25.33 22.91 -18.00
N LEU A 142 26.33 22.04 -18.17
CA LEU A 142 27.56 22.39 -18.89
C LEU A 142 27.29 22.53 -20.40
N PRO A 143 27.72 23.62 -21.07
CA PRO A 143 27.43 23.87 -22.49
C PRO A 143 27.94 22.78 -23.44
N ASP A 144 29.15 22.26 -23.18
CA ASP A 144 29.83 21.31 -24.06
C ASP A 144 29.52 19.84 -23.74
N PHE A 145 28.64 19.58 -22.76
CA PHE A 145 28.27 18.23 -22.36
C PHE A 145 27.01 17.77 -23.11
N THR A 146 26.95 16.52 -23.56
CA THR A 146 25.72 16.01 -24.21
C THR A 146 24.68 15.69 -23.13
N ILE A 147 23.42 16.04 -23.35
CA ILE A 147 22.35 15.70 -22.40
C ILE A 147 22.28 14.17 -22.24
N PRO A 148 22.40 13.63 -21.02
CA PRO A 148 22.41 12.19 -20.81
C PRO A 148 21.15 11.51 -21.33
N ALA A 149 21.35 10.46 -22.13
CA ALA A 149 20.28 9.59 -22.58
C ALA A 149 19.90 8.55 -21.50
N HIS A 150 19.58 9.00 -20.29
CA HIS A 150 19.34 8.15 -19.13
C HIS A 150 18.04 8.52 -18.40
N VAL A 151 17.12 7.57 -18.24
CA VAL A 151 15.78 7.81 -17.67
C VAL A 151 15.84 8.26 -16.22
N GLY A 152 16.72 7.68 -15.40
CA GLY A 152 16.92 8.10 -13.99
C GLY A 152 17.35 9.56 -13.88
N TYR A 153 18.42 9.94 -14.56
CA TYR A 153 18.86 11.32 -14.72
C TYR A 153 17.72 12.28 -15.11
N LEU A 154 16.94 11.97 -16.15
CA LEU A 154 15.87 12.86 -16.60
C LEU A 154 14.69 12.93 -15.62
N ARG A 155 14.48 11.91 -14.79
CA ARG A 155 13.54 11.99 -13.65
C ARG A 155 14.07 12.92 -12.57
N ASP A 156 15.34 12.81 -12.18
CA ASP A 156 15.95 13.71 -11.20
C ASP A 156 15.94 15.16 -11.67
N TRP A 157 16.32 15.36 -12.93
CA TRP A 157 16.23 16.66 -13.59
C TRP A 157 14.80 17.20 -13.58
N ALA A 158 13.81 16.33 -13.86
CA ALA A 158 12.41 16.74 -13.83
C ALA A 158 11.90 17.11 -12.43
N CYS A 159 12.31 16.36 -11.39
CA CYS A 159 12.04 16.69 -10.00
C CYS A 159 12.63 18.07 -9.66
N LEU A 160 13.91 18.28 -9.96
CA LEU A 160 14.60 19.55 -9.71
C LEU A 160 13.94 20.71 -10.45
N CYS A 161 13.65 20.57 -11.75
CA CYS A 161 12.95 21.61 -12.49
C CYS A 161 11.56 21.88 -11.91
N ALA A 162 10.80 20.84 -11.57
CA ALA A 162 9.46 21.00 -11.03
C ALA A 162 9.46 21.76 -9.71
N ASP A 163 10.39 21.46 -8.80
CA ASP A 163 10.58 22.21 -7.55
C ASP A 163 10.85 23.70 -7.82
N ARG A 164 11.69 24.01 -8.81
CA ARG A 164 12.14 25.40 -9.08
C ARG A 164 11.14 26.24 -9.89
N ILE A 165 10.25 25.62 -10.67
CA ILE A 165 9.40 26.34 -11.63
C ILE A 165 7.90 26.08 -11.49
N THR A 166 7.49 25.20 -10.57
CA THR A 166 6.09 24.82 -10.37
C THR A 166 5.76 24.71 -8.88
N ASP A 167 4.47 24.70 -8.53
CA ASP A 167 4.01 24.31 -7.19
C ASP A 167 3.93 22.78 -7.01
N TYR A 168 4.59 22.02 -7.89
CA TYR A 168 4.65 20.57 -7.77
C TYR A 168 5.56 20.22 -6.57
N PRO A 169 5.09 19.39 -5.63
CA PRO A 169 5.80 19.00 -4.42
C PRO A 169 6.91 17.99 -4.78
N ALA A 170 7.90 18.42 -5.55
CA ALA A 170 9.01 17.57 -5.91
C ALA A 170 9.90 17.36 -4.68
N GLU A 171 9.99 16.11 -4.22
CA GLU A 171 10.70 15.79 -3.01
C GLU A 171 12.18 15.58 -3.31
N LEU A 172 12.96 16.64 -3.06
CA LEU A 172 14.41 16.64 -3.27
C LEU A 172 15.16 15.87 -2.18
N LEU A 173 14.66 15.90 -0.93
CA LEU A 173 15.21 15.20 0.24
C LEU A 173 16.75 15.26 0.33
N THR A 174 17.34 16.40 -0.02
CA THR A 174 18.80 16.60 -0.05
C THR A 174 19.18 18.02 0.32
N ASP A 175 20.30 18.16 1.03
CA ASP A 175 20.95 19.44 1.34
C ASP A 175 22.09 19.76 0.34
N GLU A 176 22.19 19.00 -0.75
CA GLU A 176 23.22 19.19 -1.78
C GLU A 176 23.08 20.55 -2.48
N PRO A 177 24.21 21.20 -2.86
CA PRO A 177 24.16 22.38 -3.72
C PRO A 177 23.72 21.96 -5.14
N LEU A 178 22.50 22.32 -5.53
CA LEU A 178 21.89 21.98 -6.82
C LEU A 178 21.86 23.18 -7.79
N PRO A 179 21.75 22.95 -9.10
CA PRO A 179 21.53 24.02 -10.08
C PRO A 179 20.32 24.90 -9.76
N GLU A 180 20.49 26.21 -9.93
CA GLU A 180 19.40 27.16 -9.72
C GLU A 180 18.57 27.34 -11.00
N LYS A 181 17.46 28.07 -10.86
CA LYS A 181 16.50 28.32 -11.95
C LYS A 181 17.17 28.85 -13.23
N GLU A 182 18.14 29.76 -13.09
CA GLU A 182 18.89 30.34 -14.20
C GLU A 182 19.80 29.30 -14.89
N ASP A 183 20.40 28.38 -14.15
CA ASP A 183 21.24 27.31 -14.70
C ASP A 183 20.39 26.31 -15.49
N LEU A 184 19.22 25.93 -14.96
CA LEU A 184 18.30 24.99 -15.59
C LEU A 184 17.68 25.54 -16.88
N LYS A 185 17.43 26.87 -16.93
CA LYS A 185 16.84 27.54 -18.09
C LYS A 185 17.67 27.38 -19.36
N LEU A 186 19.00 27.41 -19.25
CA LEU A 186 19.93 27.48 -20.38
C LEU A 186 19.74 26.35 -21.40
N ARG A 187 19.45 25.14 -20.91
CA ARG A 187 19.33 23.92 -21.73
C ARG A 187 18.02 23.18 -21.51
N PHE A 188 16.99 23.90 -21.05
CA PHE A 188 15.71 23.31 -20.66
C PHE A 188 15.01 22.58 -21.81
N TYR A 189 14.99 23.19 -22.99
CA TYR A 189 14.34 22.61 -24.17
C TYR A 189 15.03 21.31 -24.62
N GLU A 190 16.35 21.24 -24.58
CA GLU A 190 17.13 20.04 -24.95
C GLU A 190 16.81 18.86 -24.02
N HIS A 191 16.68 19.10 -22.72
CA HIS A 191 16.30 18.08 -21.75
C HIS A 191 14.87 17.57 -21.95
N LEU A 192 13.92 18.46 -22.28
CA LEU A 192 12.55 18.05 -22.61
C LEU A 192 12.51 17.17 -23.85
N VAL A 193 13.22 17.55 -24.92
CA VAL A 193 13.31 16.74 -26.15
C VAL A 193 13.88 15.36 -25.83
N GLN A 194 14.97 15.28 -25.07
CA GLN A 194 15.58 14.01 -24.67
C GLN A 194 14.63 13.16 -23.81
N GLY A 195 13.92 13.77 -22.87
CA GLY A 195 12.97 13.08 -21.99
C GLY A 195 11.75 12.54 -22.72
N VAL A 196 11.25 13.27 -23.72
CA VAL A 196 10.20 12.81 -24.62
C VAL A 196 10.68 11.61 -25.44
N GLN A 197 11.88 11.68 -26.03
CA GLN A 197 12.45 10.57 -26.81
C GLN A 197 12.67 9.30 -25.97
N LEU A 198 13.02 9.46 -24.70
CA LEU A 198 13.23 8.34 -23.77
C LEU A 198 11.96 7.89 -23.02
N ASN A 199 10.79 8.42 -23.36
CA ASN A 199 9.53 8.07 -22.69
C ASN A 199 9.59 8.22 -21.16
N VAL A 200 10.15 9.33 -20.67
CA VAL A 200 10.12 9.65 -19.24
C VAL A 200 8.65 9.78 -18.81
N PRO A 201 8.20 9.11 -17.70
CA PRO A 201 6.80 9.06 -17.34
C PRO A 201 6.16 10.44 -17.13
N ALA A 202 5.01 10.66 -17.75
CA ALA A 202 4.26 11.91 -17.70
C ALA A 202 3.44 12.05 -16.41
N THR A 203 3.15 10.93 -15.75
CA THR A 203 2.35 10.89 -14.52
C THR A 203 3.07 11.49 -13.30
N GLY A 204 4.38 11.71 -13.41
CA GLY A 204 5.22 12.36 -12.40
C GLY A 204 5.58 13.81 -12.75
N PRO A 205 6.66 14.36 -12.15
CA PRO A 205 7.07 15.76 -12.33
C PRO A 205 7.28 16.18 -13.79
N PHE A 206 7.78 15.26 -14.63
CA PHE A 206 8.10 15.54 -16.04
C PHE A 206 6.90 16.05 -16.84
N GLY A 207 5.70 15.49 -16.63
CA GLY A 207 4.49 15.94 -17.32
C GLY A 207 4.03 17.35 -16.91
N ALA A 208 4.42 17.82 -15.73
CA ALA A 208 4.06 19.17 -15.26
C ALA A 208 4.95 20.28 -15.86
N LEU A 209 6.12 19.91 -16.41
CA LEU A 209 7.11 20.89 -16.87
C LEU A 209 6.69 21.65 -18.12
N ILE A 210 6.06 20.98 -19.10
CA ILE A 210 5.67 21.66 -20.35
C ILE A 210 4.63 22.75 -20.09
N PRO A 211 3.52 22.51 -19.38
CA PRO A 211 2.58 23.56 -18.97
C PRO A 211 3.28 24.73 -18.25
N ALA A 212 4.05 24.43 -17.21
CA ALA A 212 4.66 25.46 -16.38
C ALA A 212 5.69 26.30 -17.14
N ALA A 213 6.47 25.66 -18.02
CA ALA A 213 7.45 26.34 -18.86
C ALA A 213 6.79 27.29 -19.87
N ILE A 214 5.56 27.01 -20.31
CA ILE A 214 4.78 27.96 -21.13
C ILE A 214 4.32 29.13 -20.27
N ASP A 215 3.79 28.87 -19.08
CA ASP A 215 3.27 29.89 -18.17
C ASP A 215 4.35 30.92 -17.76
N ILE A 216 5.58 30.47 -17.53
CA ILE A 216 6.72 31.34 -17.19
C ILE A 216 7.49 31.87 -18.42
N GLY A 217 7.03 31.56 -19.64
CA GLY A 217 7.61 32.04 -20.89
C GLY A 217 8.96 31.42 -21.28
N TRP A 218 9.30 30.24 -20.78
CA TRP A 218 10.46 29.45 -21.23
C TRP A 218 10.18 28.70 -22.53
N LEU A 219 8.92 28.35 -22.77
CA LEU A 219 8.46 27.75 -24.02
C LEU A 219 7.33 28.58 -24.63
N THR A 220 7.27 28.61 -25.95
CA THR A 220 6.08 29.05 -26.67
C THR A 220 5.01 27.95 -26.65
N ARG A 221 3.72 28.31 -26.79
CA ARG A 221 2.62 27.34 -26.98
C ARG A 221 2.93 26.34 -28.10
N GLN A 222 3.48 26.81 -29.21
CA GLN A 222 3.79 25.95 -30.37
C GLN A 222 4.88 24.92 -30.07
N GLN A 223 5.93 25.30 -29.34
CA GLN A 223 6.97 24.36 -28.91
C GLN A 223 6.39 23.30 -27.97
N GLY A 224 5.58 23.73 -26.99
CA GLY A 224 4.91 22.80 -26.09
C GLY A 224 3.95 21.86 -26.82
N PHE A 225 3.19 22.36 -27.79
CA PHE A 225 2.29 21.58 -28.63
C PHE A 225 3.04 20.47 -29.40
N ASN A 226 4.12 20.83 -30.09
CA ASN A 226 4.92 19.85 -30.84
C ASN A 226 5.55 18.79 -29.92
N LEU A 227 6.08 19.19 -28.75
CA LEU A 227 6.66 18.25 -27.77
C LEU A 227 5.61 17.27 -27.24
N VAL A 228 4.40 17.73 -26.91
CA VAL A 228 3.36 16.86 -26.37
C VAL A 228 2.82 15.91 -27.46
N LEU A 229 2.72 16.34 -28.72
CA LEU A 229 2.38 15.44 -29.84
C LEU A 229 3.42 14.32 -29.99
N GLN A 230 4.71 14.68 -29.99
CA GLN A 230 5.79 13.70 -30.05
C GLN A 230 5.76 12.74 -28.84
N ALA A 231 5.48 13.27 -27.64
CA ALA A 231 5.36 12.45 -26.43
C ALA A 231 4.18 11.48 -26.49
N LEU A 232 3.06 11.89 -27.08
CA LEU A 232 1.89 11.02 -27.31
C LEU A 232 2.20 9.89 -28.30
N GLU A 233 2.94 10.18 -29.36
CA GLU A 233 3.35 9.19 -30.35
C GLU A 233 4.30 8.14 -29.76
N CYS A 234 5.24 8.56 -28.91
CA CYS A 234 6.20 7.65 -28.28
C CYS A 234 5.61 6.86 -27.09
N ALA A 235 4.56 7.39 -26.45
CA ALA A 235 4.05 6.89 -25.16
C ALA A 235 3.52 5.45 -25.24
N GLN A 236 4.15 4.56 -24.46
CA GLN A 236 3.78 3.14 -24.36
C GLN A 236 2.73 2.86 -23.27
N ARG A 237 2.72 3.65 -22.18
CA ARG A 237 1.85 3.41 -21.02
C ARG A 237 0.50 4.15 -21.18
N PRO A 238 -0.64 3.51 -20.86
CA PRO A 238 -1.95 4.17 -20.88
C PRO A 238 -2.03 5.42 -19.99
N GLY A 239 -1.37 5.39 -18.82
CA GLY A 239 -1.32 6.52 -17.89
C GLY A 239 -0.64 7.75 -18.50
N ASP A 240 0.43 7.55 -19.26
CA ASP A 240 1.16 8.63 -19.93
C ASP A 240 0.35 9.21 -21.09
N ARG A 241 -0.24 8.36 -21.93
CA ARG A 241 -1.15 8.79 -23.01
C ARG A 241 -2.31 9.61 -22.47
N LYS A 242 -2.95 9.15 -21.38
CA LYS A 242 -3.98 9.91 -20.68
C LYS A 242 -3.45 11.28 -20.26
N LYS A 243 -2.31 11.35 -19.59
CA LYS A 243 -1.77 12.61 -19.08
C LYS A 243 -1.39 13.60 -20.20
N TRP A 244 -0.75 13.13 -21.26
CA TRP A 244 -0.44 13.96 -22.42
C TRP A 244 -1.71 14.43 -23.15
N SER A 245 -2.74 13.58 -23.24
CA SER A 245 -4.03 13.99 -23.79
C SER A 245 -4.71 15.08 -22.97
N GLU A 246 -4.59 15.03 -21.64
CA GLU A 246 -5.06 16.09 -20.73
C GLU A 246 -4.32 17.40 -21.01
N ILE A 247 -2.98 17.36 -21.10
CA ILE A 247 -2.19 18.56 -21.38
C ILE A 247 -2.55 19.18 -22.74
N LEU A 248 -2.73 18.39 -23.81
CA LEU A 248 -3.19 18.92 -25.10
C LEU A 248 -4.57 19.58 -24.99
N SER A 249 -5.52 18.92 -24.32
CA SER A 249 -6.92 19.38 -24.28
C SER A 249 -7.20 20.51 -23.29
N GLU A 250 -6.56 20.49 -22.12
CA GLU A 250 -6.90 21.33 -20.97
C GLU A 250 -5.91 22.47 -20.81
N THR A 251 -4.62 22.25 -21.08
CA THR A 251 -3.59 23.28 -20.99
C THR A 251 -3.39 24.00 -22.32
N LEU A 252 -3.13 23.24 -23.38
CA LEU A 252 -2.84 23.81 -24.71
C LEU A 252 -4.11 24.18 -25.49
N ALA A 253 -5.29 23.74 -25.00
CA ALA A 253 -6.60 23.97 -25.58
C ALA A 253 -6.62 23.65 -27.08
N ILE A 254 -6.22 22.42 -27.45
CA ILE A 254 -6.16 21.97 -28.84
C ILE A 254 -7.52 22.17 -29.54
N THR A 255 -7.49 22.76 -30.74
CA THR A 255 -8.72 23.02 -31.52
C THR A 255 -9.12 21.85 -32.40
N THR A 256 -10.34 21.86 -32.94
CA THR A 256 -10.81 20.80 -33.86
C THR A 256 -10.01 20.81 -35.17
N GLU A 257 -9.57 21.98 -35.62
CA GLU A 257 -8.72 22.16 -36.80
C GLU A 257 -7.33 21.59 -36.56
N GLU A 258 -6.74 21.82 -35.38
CA GLU A 258 -5.45 21.21 -34.98
C GLU A 258 -5.57 19.69 -34.87
N ILE A 259 -6.67 19.16 -34.33
CA ILE A 259 -6.94 17.71 -34.30
C ILE A 259 -7.02 17.15 -35.73
N ALA A 260 -7.74 17.82 -36.63
CA ALA A 260 -7.89 17.39 -38.02
C ALA A 260 -6.57 17.43 -38.79
N ALA A 261 -5.74 18.45 -38.57
CA ALA A 261 -4.42 18.59 -39.21
C ALA A 261 -3.45 17.44 -38.84
N HIS A 262 -3.65 16.81 -37.68
CA HIS A 262 -2.86 15.68 -37.19
C HIS A 262 -3.67 14.36 -37.16
N GLY A 263 -4.67 14.23 -38.05
CA GLY A 263 -5.65 13.14 -38.01
C GLY A 263 -5.06 11.72 -38.11
N GLU A 264 -3.95 11.52 -38.84
CA GLU A 264 -3.30 10.20 -38.93
C GLU A 264 -2.70 9.73 -37.59
N LEU A 265 -2.00 10.63 -36.89
CA LEU A 265 -1.41 10.34 -35.57
C LEU A 265 -2.50 9.97 -34.56
N PHE A 266 -3.58 10.77 -34.52
CA PHE A 266 -4.69 10.49 -33.60
C PHE A 266 -5.47 9.23 -34.00
N ALA A 267 -5.63 8.93 -35.29
CA ALA A 267 -6.24 7.67 -35.74
C ALA A 267 -5.46 6.45 -35.23
N GLY A 268 -4.12 6.49 -35.31
CA GLY A 268 -3.26 5.44 -34.73
C GLY A 268 -3.43 5.29 -33.21
N LEU A 269 -3.56 6.40 -32.49
CA LEU A 269 -3.79 6.39 -31.04
C LEU A 269 -5.16 5.83 -30.66
N LEU A 270 -6.20 6.06 -31.46
CA LEU A 270 -7.56 5.59 -31.19
C LEU A 270 -7.67 4.06 -31.27
N ALA A 271 -6.80 3.40 -32.02
CA ALA A 271 -6.73 1.93 -32.08
C ALA A 271 -6.43 1.29 -30.71
N THR A 272 -5.89 2.04 -29.75
CA THR A 272 -5.68 1.56 -28.37
C THR A 272 -6.98 1.36 -27.59
N GLY A 273 -8.11 1.93 -28.04
CA GLY A 273 -9.42 1.80 -27.41
C GLY A 273 -9.56 2.51 -26.06
N GLU A 274 -8.66 3.44 -25.74
CA GLU A 274 -8.65 4.16 -24.46
C GLU A 274 -9.69 5.28 -24.41
N ALA A 275 -10.58 5.24 -23.41
CA ALA A 275 -11.70 6.18 -23.31
C ALA A 275 -11.30 7.68 -23.30
N PRO A 276 -10.23 8.13 -22.61
CA PRO A 276 -9.81 9.54 -22.66
C PRO A 276 -9.44 10.02 -24.07
N LEU A 277 -8.76 9.18 -24.86
CA LEU A 277 -8.37 9.51 -26.24
C LEU A 277 -9.58 9.53 -27.17
N VAL A 278 -10.46 8.54 -27.04
CA VAL A 278 -11.68 8.43 -27.85
C VAL A 278 -12.63 9.60 -27.57
N GLU A 279 -12.83 9.97 -26.30
CA GLU A 279 -13.68 11.11 -25.94
C GLU A 279 -13.12 12.45 -26.45
N LYS A 280 -11.80 12.68 -26.31
CA LYS A 280 -11.16 13.96 -26.62
C LYS A 280 -10.82 14.15 -28.10
N PHE A 281 -10.43 13.09 -28.80
CA PHE A 281 -9.94 13.17 -30.19
C PHE A 281 -10.81 12.38 -31.17
N GLY A 282 -11.29 11.20 -30.77
CA GLY A 282 -12.11 10.34 -31.64
C GLY A 282 -13.45 10.96 -32.02
N VAL A 283 -14.17 11.49 -31.02
CA VAL A 283 -15.47 12.15 -31.26
C VAL A 283 -15.35 13.37 -32.19
N PRO A 284 -14.41 14.32 -32.00
CA PRO A 284 -14.18 15.40 -32.96
C PRO A 284 -13.77 14.91 -34.35
N LEU A 285 -12.88 13.92 -34.46
CA LEU A 285 -12.43 13.38 -35.75
C LEU A 285 -13.53 12.72 -36.55
N ILE A 286 -14.49 12.04 -35.92
CA ILE A 286 -15.67 11.50 -36.61
C ILE A 286 -16.45 12.64 -37.32
N GLY A 287 -16.46 13.84 -36.73
CA GLY A 287 -17.11 15.02 -37.31
C GLY A 287 -16.39 15.59 -38.54
N SER A 288 -15.06 15.49 -38.63
CA SER A 288 -14.24 16.15 -39.64
C SER A 288 -13.56 15.22 -40.66
N ALA A 289 -13.44 13.91 -40.38
CA ALA A 289 -12.80 12.95 -41.28
C ALA A 289 -13.60 12.70 -42.56
N THR A 290 -12.90 12.27 -43.62
CA THR A 290 -13.45 12.04 -44.97
C THR A 290 -13.08 10.66 -45.52
N GLY A 291 -13.96 10.06 -46.32
CA GLY A 291 -13.71 8.81 -47.05
C GLY A 291 -13.29 7.65 -46.16
N ILE A 292 -12.28 6.90 -46.61
CA ILE A 292 -11.74 5.69 -45.95
C ILE A 292 -11.31 5.96 -44.51
N GLN A 293 -10.72 7.13 -44.23
CA GLN A 293 -10.25 7.50 -42.89
C GLN A 293 -11.40 7.55 -41.86
N LEU A 294 -12.60 7.95 -42.28
CA LEU A 294 -13.77 7.97 -41.40
C LEU A 294 -14.17 6.54 -40.97
N GLY A 295 -14.06 5.57 -41.87
CA GLY A 295 -14.35 4.16 -41.59
C GLY A 295 -13.43 3.58 -40.51
N ASP A 296 -12.12 3.78 -40.67
CA ASP A 296 -11.11 3.27 -39.73
C ASP A 296 -11.22 3.90 -38.34
N ILE A 297 -11.44 5.23 -38.30
CA ILE A 297 -11.65 5.98 -37.05
C ILE A 297 -12.94 5.52 -36.36
N ALA A 298 -14.04 5.38 -37.12
CA ALA A 298 -15.32 4.92 -36.60
C ALA A 298 -15.19 3.52 -35.98
N MET A 299 -14.57 2.59 -36.70
CA MET A 299 -14.36 1.23 -36.21
C MET A 299 -13.51 1.20 -34.95
N SER A 300 -12.37 1.89 -34.94
CA SER A 300 -11.48 1.96 -33.76
C SER A 300 -12.21 2.52 -32.53
N CYS A 301 -13.01 3.57 -32.70
CA CYS A 301 -13.76 4.18 -31.60
C CYS A 301 -14.89 3.29 -31.06
N LEU A 302 -15.48 2.40 -31.87
CA LEU A 302 -16.56 1.48 -31.47
C LEU A 302 -16.09 0.34 -30.54
N PHE A 303 -14.78 0.16 -30.35
CA PHE A 303 -14.19 -0.81 -29.43
C PHE A 303 -13.85 -0.23 -28.04
N VAL A 304 -14.15 1.05 -27.79
CA VAL A 304 -13.94 1.65 -26.48
C VAL A 304 -14.76 0.93 -25.39
N LYS A 305 -14.12 0.58 -24.27
CA LYS A 305 -14.71 -0.29 -23.23
C LYS A 305 -15.76 0.42 -22.36
N THR A 306 -15.70 1.75 -22.23
CA THR A 306 -16.58 2.47 -21.31
C THR A 306 -17.91 2.82 -21.97
N GLY A 307 -19.03 2.51 -21.30
CA GLY A 307 -20.36 2.79 -21.86
C GLY A 307 -20.62 4.28 -22.13
N LYS A 308 -19.99 5.19 -21.36
CA LYS A 308 -20.06 6.64 -21.58
C LYS A 308 -19.40 7.04 -22.90
N ALA A 309 -18.14 6.66 -23.11
CA ALA A 309 -17.41 6.98 -24.34
C ALA A 309 -18.08 6.33 -25.55
N LEU A 310 -18.49 5.06 -25.41
CA LEU A 310 -19.16 4.33 -26.48
C LEU A 310 -20.50 4.99 -26.88
N THR A 311 -21.28 5.46 -25.91
CA THR A 311 -22.50 6.24 -26.18
C THR A 311 -22.19 7.55 -26.90
N ALA A 312 -21.10 8.23 -26.57
CA ALA A 312 -20.68 9.47 -27.24
C ALA A 312 -20.27 9.20 -28.69
N VAL A 313 -19.50 8.13 -28.94
CA VAL A 313 -19.12 7.67 -30.28
C VAL A 313 -20.35 7.34 -31.13
N LEU A 314 -21.28 6.55 -30.60
CA LEU A 314 -22.52 6.18 -31.31
C LEU A 314 -23.35 7.42 -31.69
N LYS A 315 -23.44 8.41 -30.80
CA LYS A 315 -24.11 9.69 -31.10
C LYS A 315 -23.38 10.52 -32.14
N ALA A 316 -22.04 10.57 -32.09
CA ALA A 316 -21.22 11.28 -33.07
C ALA A 316 -21.37 10.66 -34.46
N LEU A 317 -21.34 9.32 -34.56
CA LEU A 317 -21.57 8.59 -35.80
C LEU A 317 -22.97 8.83 -36.36
N TYR A 318 -24.01 8.81 -35.50
CA TYR A 318 -25.37 9.13 -35.92
C TYR A 318 -25.44 10.54 -36.55
N ALA A 319 -24.93 11.55 -35.84
CA ALA A 319 -24.93 12.93 -36.32
C ALA A 319 -24.09 13.13 -37.60
N ARG A 320 -23.07 12.30 -37.82
CA ARG A 320 -22.25 12.31 -39.04
C ARG A 320 -22.98 11.67 -40.21
N LEU A 321 -23.57 10.50 -40.01
CA LEU A 321 -24.33 9.77 -41.04
C LEU A 321 -25.54 10.55 -41.55
N GLU A 322 -26.20 11.34 -40.69
CA GLU A 322 -27.31 12.23 -41.11
C GLU A 322 -26.88 13.26 -42.17
N LYS A 323 -25.59 13.61 -42.22
CA LYS A 323 -25.04 14.65 -43.11
C LYS A 323 -24.27 14.10 -44.31
N LEU A 324 -24.10 12.78 -44.41
CA LEU A 324 -23.35 12.15 -45.51
C LEU A 324 -24.26 11.93 -46.74
N PRO A 325 -23.71 12.02 -47.96
CA PRO A 325 -24.40 11.55 -49.17
C PRO A 325 -24.83 10.08 -49.06
N GLU A 326 -25.88 9.71 -49.78
CA GLU A 326 -26.51 8.38 -49.67
C GLU A 326 -25.53 7.22 -49.89
N ASN A 327 -24.65 7.33 -50.89
CA ASN A 327 -23.65 6.29 -51.19
C ASN A 327 -22.61 6.14 -50.06
N ASP A 328 -22.03 7.24 -49.59
CA ASP A 328 -21.03 7.24 -48.51
C ASP A 328 -21.63 6.77 -47.18
N ARG A 329 -22.90 7.12 -46.93
CA ARG A 329 -23.66 6.67 -45.77
C ARG A 329 -23.88 5.16 -45.81
N ALA A 330 -24.26 4.60 -46.96
CA ALA A 330 -24.48 3.17 -47.13
C ALA A 330 -23.19 2.36 -46.91
N GLU A 331 -22.06 2.84 -47.45
CA GLU A 331 -20.75 2.20 -47.29
C GLU A 331 -20.30 2.17 -45.82
N LEU A 332 -20.35 3.32 -45.13
CA LEU A 332 -19.98 3.39 -43.72
C LEU A 332 -20.92 2.57 -42.82
N CYS A 333 -22.23 2.60 -43.09
CA CYS A 333 -23.21 1.77 -42.40
C CYS A 333 -22.90 0.28 -42.56
N SER A 334 -22.56 -0.18 -43.77
CA SER A 334 -22.17 -1.57 -44.01
C SER A 334 -20.93 -1.97 -43.19
N LEU A 335 -19.95 -1.07 -43.08
CA LEU A 335 -18.71 -1.32 -42.33
C LEU A 335 -18.96 -1.48 -40.83
N ILE A 336 -19.73 -0.57 -40.23
CA ILE A 336 -19.89 -0.53 -38.75
C ILE A 336 -21.01 -1.44 -38.23
N SER A 337 -21.98 -1.82 -39.07
CA SER A 337 -23.19 -2.53 -38.66
C SER A 337 -22.94 -3.80 -37.83
N PRO A 338 -22.00 -4.71 -38.17
CA PRO A 338 -21.76 -5.92 -37.38
C PRO A 338 -21.45 -5.61 -35.91
N ARG A 339 -20.57 -4.63 -35.67
CA ARG A 339 -20.23 -4.20 -34.31
C ARG A 339 -21.39 -3.48 -33.65
N VAL A 340 -22.11 -2.62 -34.36
CA VAL A 340 -23.24 -1.87 -33.79
C VAL A 340 -24.41 -2.80 -33.41
N ILE A 341 -24.64 -3.90 -34.14
CA ILE A 341 -25.62 -4.95 -33.78
C ILE A 341 -25.23 -5.60 -32.44
N GLU A 342 -23.97 -5.98 -32.26
CA GLU A 342 -23.47 -6.52 -30.99
C GLU A 342 -23.71 -5.51 -29.85
N LEU A 343 -23.41 -4.23 -30.07
CA LEU A 343 -23.63 -3.15 -29.10
C LEU A 343 -25.12 -2.92 -28.79
N ALA A 344 -26.03 -3.15 -29.74
CA ALA A 344 -27.47 -3.09 -29.51
C ALA A 344 -27.98 -4.22 -28.61
N ASN A 345 -27.22 -5.31 -28.50
CA ASN A 345 -27.50 -6.43 -27.60
C ASN A 345 -26.81 -6.31 -26.23
N GLN A 346 -25.95 -5.31 -26.01
CA GLN A 346 -25.30 -5.12 -24.73
C GLN A 346 -26.27 -4.75 -23.60
N ARG A 347 -25.91 -5.17 -22.37
CA ARG A 347 -26.71 -4.97 -21.15
C ARG A 347 -26.83 -3.47 -20.74
N ASN A 348 -25.94 -2.59 -21.19
CA ASN A 348 -25.99 -1.15 -20.87
C ASN A 348 -27.12 -0.43 -21.63
N ALA A 349 -28.14 0.05 -20.91
CA ALA A 349 -29.31 0.69 -21.50
C ALA A 349 -29.01 1.93 -22.36
N GLY A 350 -27.97 2.71 -22.01
CA GLY A 350 -27.55 3.89 -22.77
C GLY A 350 -26.92 3.53 -24.11
N VAL A 351 -25.99 2.56 -24.09
CA VAL A 351 -25.34 2.02 -25.29
C VAL A 351 -26.35 1.33 -26.18
N LYS A 352 -27.18 0.44 -25.62
CA LYS A 352 -28.25 -0.27 -26.34
C LYS A 352 -29.17 0.70 -27.08
N LYS A 353 -29.65 1.74 -26.39
CA LYS A 353 -30.51 2.75 -26.99
C LYS A 353 -29.80 3.49 -28.13
N ALA A 354 -28.57 3.96 -27.91
CA ALA A 354 -27.82 4.70 -28.93
C ALA A 354 -27.47 3.83 -30.16
N ALA A 355 -27.10 2.57 -29.95
CA ALA A 355 -26.80 1.62 -31.01
C ALA A 355 -28.06 1.26 -31.83
N THR A 356 -29.19 1.02 -31.15
CA THR A 356 -30.48 0.77 -31.82
C THR A 356 -30.91 1.97 -32.66
N THR A 357 -30.73 3.20 -32.16
CA THR A 357 -31.00 4.42 -32.92
C THR A 357 -30.09 4.54 -34.14
N LEU A 358 -28.80 4.24 -34.01
CA LEU A 358 -27.85 4.25 -35.12
C LEU A 358 -28.22 3.23 -36.22
N LEU A 359 -28.59 2.00 -35.84
CA LEU A 359 -29.03 0.96 -36.78
C LEU A 359 -30.29 1.35 -37.54
N SER A 360 -31.21 2.09 -36.90
CA SER A 360 -32.42 2.58 -37.58
C SER A 360 -32.11 3.54 -38.73
N LEU A 361 -31.01 4.30 -38.64
CA LEU A 361 -30.53 5.18 -39.71
C LEU A 361 -29.80 4.41 -40.81
N CYS A 362 -29.19 3.27 -40.48
CA CYS A 362 -28.54 2.36 -41.43
C CYS A 362 -29.50 1.36 -42.09
N GLU A 363 -30.81 1.42 -41.76
CA GLU A 363 -31.84 0.49 -42.26
C GLU A 363 -31.57 -1.00 -41.97
N VAL A 364 -30.74 -1.29 -40.96
CA VAL A 364 -30.40 -2.66 -40.54
C VAL A 364 -31.26 -3.04 -39.33
N ARG A 365 -31.96 -4.18 -39.41
CA ARG A 365 -32.67 -4.75 -38.26
C ARG A 365 -31.70 -5.58 -37.42
N PRO A 366 -31.65 -5.41 -36.08
CA PRO A 366 -30.91 -6.32 -35.23
C PRO A 366 -31.65 -7.67 -35.22
N ASP A 367 -31.20 -8.61 -36.05
CA ASP A 367 -31.64 -9.99 -35.91
C ASP A 367 -31.14 -10.54 -34.58
N THR A 368 -32.04 -11.20 -33.87
CA THR A 368 -31.78 -11.78 -32.55
C THR A 368 -30.90 -13.00 -32.77
N VAL A 369 -29.58 -12.84 -32.73
CA VAL A 369 -28.66 -13.97 -32.67
C VAL A 369 -28.88 -14.62 -31.31
N VAL A 370 -29.71 -15.66 -31.30
CA VAL A 370 -29.70 -16.68 -30.25
C VAL A 370 -28.35 -17.36 -30.42
N ALA A 371 -27.44 -17.08 -29.50
CA ALA A 371 -26.18 -17.80 -29.46
C ALA A 371 -26.49 -19.25 -29.07
N ASP A 372 -26.54 -20.13 -30.07
CA ASP A 372 -26.23 -21.55 -29.90
C ASP A 372 -24.74 -21.62 -29.51
N THR A 373 -24.47 -21.43 -28.22
CA THR A 373 -23.29 -21.99 -27.59
C THR A 373 -23.79 -23.20 -26.81
N GLU A 374 -23.59 -24.40 -27.36
CA GLU A 374 -23.17 -25.53 -26.53
C GLU A 374 -21.93 -25.04 -25.79
N ALA A 375 -22.13 -24.34 -24.67
CA ALA A 375 -21.07 -23.88 -23.82
C ALA A 375 -20.44 -25.14 -23.22
N ASP A 376 -19.16 -25.36 -23.51
CA ASP A 376 -18.34 -26.35 -22.81
C ASP A 376 -18.58 -26.15 -21.30
N SER A 377 -19.35 -27.06 -20.70
CA SER A 377 -19.73 -26.96 -19.30
C SER A 377 -18.47 -27.08 -18.46
N LEU A 378 -18.21 -26.08 -17.61
CA LEU A 378 -17.03 -26.09 -16.74
C LEU A 378 -17.09 -27.27 -15.77
N PRO A 379 -16.02 -28.08 -15.62
CA PRO A 379 -16.06 -29.27 -14.79
C PRO A 379 -16.17 -28.93 -13.31
N TRP A 380 -17.02 -29.66 -12.59
CA TRP A 380 -17.11 -29.58 -11.13
C TRP A 380 -16.13 -30.59 -10.49
N ARG A 381 -15.01 -30.09 -9.97
CA ARG A 381 -14.02 -30.94 -9.27
C ARG A 381 -14.30 -30.96 -7.78
N SER A 382 -14.53 -32.13 -7.21
CA SER A 382 -14.52 -32.31 -5.75
C SER A 382 -13.13 -32.00 -5.19
N VAL A 383 -13.08 -31.54 -3.94
CA VAL A 383 -11.82 -31.31 -3.23
C VAL A 383 -11.09 -32.65 -3.08
N PRO A 384 -9.82 -32.74 -3.52
CA PRO A 384 -8.99 -33.93 -3.28
C PRO A 384 -8.79 -34.20 -1.78
N PRO A 385 -8.44 -35.44 -1.39
CA PRO A 385 -8.00 -35.72 -0.03
C PRO A 385 -6.84 -34.82 0.38
N LEU A 386 -6.75 -34.53 1.69
CA LEU A 386 -5.63 -33.79 2.26
C LEU A 386 -4.31 -34.50 1.92
N TRP A 387 -3.38 -33.75 1.34
CA TRP A 387 -2.07 -34.26 0.95
C TRP A 387 -1.19 -34.68 2.13
N ASP A 388 -0.20 -35.53 1.83
CA ASP A 388 0.92 -35.75 2.73
C ASP A 388 1.92 -34.59 2.60
N LEU A 389 2.22 -33.95 3.74
CA LEU A 389 3.16 -32.83 3.78
C LEU A 389 4.58 -33.29 3.39
N PRO A 390 5.21 -32.69 2.36
CA PRO A 390 6.56 -33.03 1.94
C PRO A 390 7.60 -32.65 2.97
N LEU A 391 8.67 -33.46 2.99
CA LEU A 391 9.89 -33.13 3.72
C LEU A 391 10.57 -31.91 3.09
N PHE A 392 11.25 -31.14 3.94
CA PHE A 392 12.13 -30.08 3.52
C PHE A 392 13.42 -30.68 2.95
N ASP A 393 13.66 -30.44 1.66
CA ASP A 393 14.90 -30.88 0.99
C ASP A 393 15.92 -29.74 0.99
N ALA A 394 16.99 -29.92 1.76
CA ALA A 394 18.04 -28.90 1.88
C ALA A 394 18.81 -28.78 0.55
N PRO A 395 18.86 -27.58 -0.07
CA PRO A 395 19.56 -27.42 -1.34
C PRO A 395 21.05 -27.74 -1.22
N SER A 396 21.63 -28.28 -2.28
CA SER A 396 23.08 -28.51 -2.33
C SER A 396 23.86 -27.18 -2.28
N PRO A 397 24.88 -27.06 -1.40
CA PRO A 397 25.61 -25.82 -1.23
C PRO A 397 26.47 -25.51 -2.46
N GLY A 398 26.39 -24.27 -2.95
CA GLY A 398 27.16 -23.84 -4.11
C GLY A 398 26.93 -22.38 -4.49
N ILE A 399 27.88 -21.79 -5.25
CA ILE A 399 27.80 -20.39 -5.69
C ILE A 399 26.52 -20.13 -6.51
N SER A 400 26.14 -21.06 -7.38
CA SER A 400 24.94 -20.94 -8.22
C SER A 400 23.66 -21.00 -7.41
N THR A 401 23.56 -21.94 -6.48
CA THR A 401 22.41 -22.07 -5.55
C THR A 401 22.28 -20.82 -4.70
N LEU A 402 23.39 -20.35 -4.12
CA LEU A 402 23.43 -19.14 -3.31
C LEU A 402 23.06 -17.89 -4.11
N ALA A 403 23.55 -17.74 -5.35
CA ALA A 403 23.19 -16.63 -6.23
C ALA A 403 21.70 -16.63 -6.58
N HIS A 404 21.14 -17.79 -6.89
CA HIS A 404 19.71 -17.94 -7.19
C HIS A 404 18.82 -17.60 -5.98
N LEU A 405 19.19 -18.11 -4.79
CA LEU A 405 18.49 -17.78 -3.54
C LEU A 405 18.61 -16.29 -3.23
N VAL A 406 19.77 -15.69 -3.45
CA VAL A 406 19.97 -14.24 -3.28
C VAL A 406 19.13 -13.40 -4.25
N GLU A 407 19.00 -13.80 -5.52
CA GLU A 407 18.18 -13.10 -6.51
C GLU A 407 16.68 -13.19 -6.18
N THR A 408 16.27 -14.29 -5.57
CA THR A 408 14.87 -14.54 -5.20
C THR A 408 14.51 -14.02 -3.81
N LEU A 409 15.50 -13.82 -2.93
CA LEU A 409 15.30 -13.37 -1.57
C LEU A 409 15.67 -11.89 -1.40
N ASN A 410 14.70 -11.09 -0.98
CA ASN A 410 14.95 -9.73 -0.50
C ASN A 410 15.24 -9.77 1.02
N VAL A 411 16.33 -10.47 1.39
CA VAL A 411 16.66 -11.04 2.72
C VAL A 411 16.56 -10.06 3.91
N PHE A 412 16.47 -8.74 3.70
CA PHE A 412 16.52 -7.76 4.80
C PHE A 412 15.38 -6.73 4.84
N GLU A 413 14.37 -6.83 3.97
CA GLU A 413 13.13 -6.06 4.16
C GLU A 413 12.13 -6.88 4.97
N GLY A 414 12.20 -6.78 6.29
CA GLY A 414 11.31 -7.49 7.21
C GLY A 414 9.83 -7.26 6.87
N SER A 415 9.15 -8.33 6.44
CA SER A 415 7.73 -8.53 6.78
C SER A 415 7.13 -9.82 6.23
N THR A 416 7.73 -10.53 5.28
CA THR A 416 7.11 -11.76 4.73
C THR A 416 8.13 -12.72 4.19
N SER A 417 8.06 -13.94 4.71
CA SER A 417 9.01 -15.02 4.51
C SER A 417 8.31 -16.25 3.95
N ASP A 418 9.02 -17.05 3.17
CA ASP A 418 8.59 -18.39 2.79
C ASP A 418 9.74 -19.40 2.96
N VAL A 419 9.51 -20.67 2.66
CA VAL A 419 10.49 -21.74 2.94
C VAL A 419 11.87 -21.49 2.29
N ARG A 420 11.95 -20.66 1.24
CA ARG A 420 13.21 -20.28 0.58
C ARG A 420 14.15 -19.48 1.49
N ASP A 421 13.62 -18.78 2.50
CA ASP A 421 14.47 -18.12 3.50
C ASP A 421 15.29 -19.14 4.29
N GLU A 422 14.73 -20.32 4.57
CA GLU A 422 15.43 -21.39 5.28
C GLU A 422 16.43 -22.10 4.36
N GLU A 423 16.09 -22.27 3.08
CA GLU A 423 17.03 -22.75 2.06
C GLU A 423 18.31 -21.89 2.04
N PHE A 424 18.17 -20.57 2.09
CA PHE A 424 19.31 -19.66 2.18
C PHE A 424 20.09 -19.82 3.48
N VAL A 425 19.43 -19.86 4.64
CA VAL A 425 20.14 -19.99 5.93
C VAL A 425 20.90 -21.32 6.02
N VAL A 426 20.32 -22.41 5.49
CA VAL A 426 20.97 -23.73 5.45
C VAL A 426 22.18 -23.72 4.51
N VAL A 427 22.04 -23.19 3.28
CA VAL A 427 23.16 -23.08 2.33
C VAL A 427 24.25 -22.16 2.89
N ALA A 428 23.88 -21.06 3.55
CA ALA A 428 24.81 -20.14 4.18
C ALA A 428 25.60 -20.83 5.30
N HIS A 429 24.93 -21.57 6.20
CA HIS A 429 25.59 -22.33 7.26
C HIS A 429 26.56 -23.38 6.72
N GLN A 430 26.12 -24.18 5.74
CA GLN A 430 26.96 -25.21 5.12
C GLN A 430 28.21 -24.60 4.48
N LEU A 431 28.04 -23.54 3.68
CA LEU A 431 29.16 -22.89 3.01
C LEU A 431 30.09 -22.17 3.99
N LEU A 432 29.56 -21.48 5.00
CA LEU A 432 30.40 -20.82 6.02
C LEU A 432 31.25 -21.84 6.79
N ARG A 433 30.75 -23.06 7.02
CA ARG A 433 31.50 -24.15 7.65
C ARG A 433 32.54 -24.81 6.73
N SER A 434 32.23 -24.99 5.45
CA SER A 434 33.07 -25.79 4.54
C SER A 434 33.95 -24.98 3.60
N ASP A 435 33.45 -23.85 3.09
CA ASP A 435 34.11 -22.98 2.10
C ASP A 435 33.56 -21.54 2.22
N SER A 436 33.98 -20.84 3.27
CA SER A 436 33.58 -19.45 3.52
C SER A 436 33.95 -18.52 2.36
N ALA A 437 35.00 -18.83 1.59
CA ALA A 437 35.37 -18.05 0.41
C ALA A 437 34.33 -18.17 -0.71
N THR A 438 33.72 -19.34 -0.90
CA THR A 438 32.58 -19.52 -1.82
C THR A 438 31.36 -18.73 -1.36
N PHE A 439 31.05 -18.75 -0.07
CA PHE A 439 29.97 -17.92 0.48
C PHE A 439 30.21 -16.43 0.21
N MET A 440 31.41 -15.93 0.55
CA MET A 440 31.81 -14.53 0.34
C MET A 440 31.75 -14.10 -1.13
N ARG A 441 32.16 -14.99 -2.07
CA ARG A 441 32.03 -14.73 -3.51
C ARG A 441 30.58 -14.69 -3.99
N GLY A 442 29.72 -15.55 -3.44
CA GLY A 442 28.30 -15.61 -3.79
C GLY A 442 27.55 -14.36 -3.32
N ILE A 443 27.75 -13.95 -2.07
CA ILE A 443 27.15 -12.71 -1.55
C ILE A 443 27.76 -11.46 -2.20
N GLY A 444 29.00 -11.51 -2.70
CA GLY A 444 29.65 -10.43 -3.46
C GLY A 444 28.96 -10.01 -4.75
N ARG A 445 27.95 -10.77 -5.19
CA ARG A 445 27.09 -10.44 -6.34
C ARG A 445 25.79 -9.72 -5.93
N LEU A 446 25.53 -9.56 -4.63
CA LEU A 446 24.47 -8.70 -4.12
C LEU A 446 24.71 -7.24 -4.52
N ASN A 447 23.65 -6.43 -4.51
CA ASN A 447 23.84 -4.98 -4.56
C ASN A 447 24.73 -4.53 -3.39
N GLU A 448 25.44 -3.41 -3.57
CA GLU A 448 26.45 -2.94 -2.62
C GLU A 448 25.90 -2.69 -1.21
N TYR A 449 24.63 -2.28 -1.10
CA TYR A 449 23.94 -2.10 0.18
C TYR A 449 23.76 -3.43 0.93
N PHE A 450 23.24 -4.47 0.27
CA PHE A 450 23.03 -5.78 0.87
C PHE A 450 24.35 -6.53 1.09
N PHE A 451 25.32 -6.36 0.19
CA PHE A 451 26.68 -6.87 0.39
C PHE A 451 27.29 -6.24 1.63
N ASN A 452 27.21 -4.92 1.81
CA ASN A 452 27.76 -4.23 2.98
C ASN A 452 27.02 -4.63 4.27
N GLN A 453 25.70 -4.81 4.24
CA GLN A 453 24.94 -5.32 5.40
C GLN A 453 25.31 -6.76 5.77
N ALA A 454 25.42 -7.67 4.80
CA ALA A 454 25.82 -9.05 5.06
C ALA A 454 27.28 -9.13 5.52
N THR A 455 28.20 -8.46 4.82
CA THR A 455 29.64 -8.47 5.14
C THR A 455 29.99 -7.74 6.42
N SER A 456 29.35 -6.62 6.75
CA SER A 456 29.53 -5.97 8.07
C SER A 456 29.12 -6.89 9.22
N ARG A 457 28.06 -7.69 9.05
CA ARG A 457 27.61 -8.68 10.05
C ARG A 457 28.51 -9.93 10.14
N ILE A 458 29.16 -10.32 9.04
CA ILE A 458 30.11 -11.45 9.00
C ILE A 458 31.50 -11.04 9.52
N LEU A 459 31.93 -9.80 9.24
CA LEU A 459 33.29 -9.31 9.48
C LEU A 459 33.44 -8.55 10.80
N SER A 460 32.35 -8.09 11.42
CA SER A 460 32.36 -7.52 12.77
C SER A 460 31.92 -8.54 13.82
N PRO A 461 32.40 -8.41 15.08
CA PRO A 461 31.74 -9.02 16.23
C PRO A 461 30.26 -8.62 16.23
N TRP A 462 29.39 -9.49 16.74
CA TRP A 462 27.99 -9.14 16.94
C TRP A 462 27.89 -7.81 17.71
N GLU A 463 27.27 -6.80 17.09
CA GLU A 463 26.90 -5.54 17.72
C GLU A 463 25.40 -5.57 18.04
N ALA A 464 25.05 -5.20 19.28
CA ALA A 464 23.68 -5.22 19.72
C ALA A 464 22.82 -4.24 18.88
N PRO A 465 21.69 -4.67 18.31
CA PRO A 465 20.82 -3.77 17.58
C PRO A 465 20.18 -2.75 18.53
N GLU A 466 20.01 -1.51 18.07
CA GLU A 466 19.37 -0.44 18.87
C GLU A 466 17.86 -0.67 19.04
N TRP A 467 17.24 -1.39 18.10
CA TRP A 467 15.82 -1.77 18.10
C TRP A 467 15.62 -3.26 18.39
N GLU A 468 14.36 -3.63 18.66
CA GLU A 468 13.96 -5.03 18.80
C GLU A 468 14.03 -5.79 17.48
N VAL A 469 14.62 -6.98 17.51
CA VAL A 469 14.89 -7.84 16.36
C VAL A 469 14.20 -9.19 16.58
N SER A 470 13.58 -9.72 15.52
CA SER A 470 12.86 -10.98 15.64
C SER A 470 13.79 -12.18 15.88
N VAL A 471 13.29 -13.22 16.55
CA VAL A 471 14.03 -14.47 16.77
C VAL A 471 14.58 -15.08 15.47
N THR A 472 13.86 -14.97 14.35
CA THR A 472 14.31 -15.47 13.03
C THR A 472 15.49 -14.66 12.50
N ASP A 473 15.42 -13.33 12.58
CA ASP A 473 16.49 -12.43 12.13
C ASP A 473 17.75 -12.60 13.00
N MET A 474 17.55 -12.72 14.31
CA MET A 474 18.62 -12.91 15.28
C MET A 474 19.27 -14.31 15.17
N ARG A 475 18.48 -15.33 14.83
CA ARG A 475 19.00 -16.66 14.43
C ARG A 475 19.85 -16.56 13.17
N THR A 476 19.38 -15.89 12.13
CA THR A 476 20.16 -15.70 10.89
C THR A 476 21.48 -14.99 11.17
N GLN A 477 21.47 -13.98 12.04
CA GLN A 477 22.70 -13.30 12.48
C GLN A 477 23.66 -14.25 13.21
N ALA A 478 23.16 -15.10 14.12
CA ALA A 478 24.00 -16.09 14.79
C ALA A 478 24.66 -17.06 13.80
N VAL A 479 23.96 -17.49 12.74
CA VAL A 479 24.54 -18.32 11.68
C VAL A 479 25.66 -17.57 10.94
N LEU A 480 25.42 -16.33 10.53
CA LEU A 480 26.41 -15.54 9.79
C LEU A 480 27.69 -15.28 10.60
N CYS A 481 27.58 -15.12 11.92
CA CYS A 481 28.72 -14.84 12.80
C CYS A 481 29.43 -16.12 13.30
N TYR A 482 28.69 -17.22 13.52
CA TYR A 482 29.16 -18.36 14.33
C TYR A 482 28.96 -19.73 13.68
N ALA A 483 28.68 -19.82 12.37
CA ALA A 483 28.46 -21.10 11.68
C ALA A 483 29.53 -22.18 11.95
N GLU A 484 30.81 -21.81 12.04
CA GLU A 484 31.91 -22.74 12.36
C GLU A 484 31.73 -23.43 13.72
N ALA A 485 31.13 -22.75 14.70
CA ALA A 485 30.83 -23.27 16.04
C ALA A 485 29.47 -24.00 16.14
N MET A 486 28.72 -24.11 15.04
CA MET A 486 27.40 -24.75 15.00
C MET A 486 27.46 -26.06 14.19
N PRO A 487 27.70 -27.25 14.80
CA PRO A 487 27.78 -28.52 14.08
C PRO A 487 26.57 -28.82 13.19
N ALA A 488 25.37 -28.47 13.66
CA ALA A 488 24.13 -28.50 12.92
C ALA A 488 23.30 -27.24 13.21
N LEU A 489 22.34 -26.90 12.35
CA LEU A 489 21.31 -25.91 12.67
C LEU A 489 20.11 -26.61 13.28
N LEU A 490 19.79 -26.33 14.54
CA LEU A 490 18.65 -26.95 15.22
C LEU A 490 17.33 -26.54 14.56
N SER A 491 17.24 -25.28 14.09
CA SER A 491 16.01 -24.71 13.52
C SER A 491 15.71 -25.12 12.08
N THR A 492 16.55 -25.92 11.42
CA THR A 492 16.29 -26.41 10.05
C THR A 492 14.96 -27.17 9.99
N PRO A 493 14.01 -26.81 9.12
CA PRO A 493 12.74 -27.53 9.03
C PRO A 493 12.93 -29.02 8.71
N THR A 494 12.04 -29.87 9.24
CA THR A 494 11.85 -31.24 8.74
C THR A 494 10.90 -31.24 7.55
N CYS A 495 9.88 -30.38 7.58
CA CYS A 495 8.86 -30.28 6.54
C CYS A 495 8.76 -28.87 5.97
N VAL A 496 8.17 -28.75 4.76
CA VAL A 496 8.06 -27.48 4.03
C VAL A 496 7.13 -26.43 4.70
N ASP A 497 6.39 -26.83 5.74
CA ASP A 497 5.58 -25.93 6.57
C ASP A 497 6.39 -25.26 7.70
N TYR A 498 7.71 -25.49 7.78
CA TYR A 498 8.64 -25.12 8.87
C TYR A 498 8.66 -26.03 10.11
N SER A 499 7.77 -27.02 10.21
CA SER A 499 7.74 -27.89 11.39
C SER A 499 8.99 -28.77 11.50
N ILE A 500 9.35 -29.10 12.74
CA ILE A 500 10.53 -29.91 13.06
C ILE A 500 10.08 -31.15 13.82
N SER A 501 10.49 -32.33 13.34
CA SER A 501 10.26 -33.59 14.03
C SER A 501 11.12 -33.69 15.30
N VAL A 502 10.60 -34.37 16.32
CA VAL A 502 11.36 -34.60 17.56
C VAL A 502 12.64 -35.38 17.26
N ALA A 503 12.57 -36.36 16.34
CA ALA A 503 13.71 -37.18 15.95
C ALA A 503 14.86 -36.34 15.34
N ASP A 504 14.57 -35.45 14.38
CA ASP A 504 15.59 -34.60 13.78
C ASP A 504 16.17 -33.60 14.78
N PHE A 505 15.33 -33.04 15.64
CA PHE A 505 15.79 -32.14 16.70
C PHE A 505 16.75 -32.85 17.67
N CYS A 506 16.39 -34.04 18.17
CA CYS A 506 17.25 -34.84 19.04
C CYS A 506 18.54 -35.27 18.35
N ALA A 507 18.48 -35.67 17.08
CA ALA A 507 19.67 -36.05 16.30
C ALA A 507 20.67 -34.88 16.19
N ARG A 508 20.19 -33.67 15.93
CA ARG A 508 21.04 -32.48 15.83
C ARG A 508 21.61 -32.08 17.20
N ILE A 509 20.84 -32.20 18.29
CA ILE A 509 21.36 -32.01 19.65
C ILE A 509 22.49 -33.02 19.97
N ALA A 510 22.37 -34.27 19.53
CA ALA A 510 23.42 -35.27 19.72
C ALA A 510 24.72 -34.91 18.97
N GLU A 511 24.64 -34.17 17.85
CA GLU A 511 25.84 -33.65 17.17
C GLU A 511 26.58 -32.60 18.01
N TYR A 512 25.83 -31.73 18.71
CA TYR A 512 26.41 -30.78 19.67
C TYR A 512 27.04 -31.49 20.87
N GLU A 513 26.37 -32.49 21.43
CA GLU A 513 26.90 -33.30 22.53
C GLU A 513 28.21 -34.01 22.12
N LYS A 514 28.22 -34.63 20.94
CA LYS A 514 29.41 -35.29 20.38
C LYS A 514 30.57 -34.30 20.13
N ALA A 515 30.26 -33.08 19.71
CA ALA A 515 31.26 -32.03 19.49
C ALA A 515 31.73 -31.35 20.78
N GLY A 516 31.03 -31.55 21.91
CA GLY A 516 31.30 -30.85 23.16
C GLY A 516 31.06 -29.33 23.08
N LEU A 517 30.15 -28.91 22.19
CA LEU A 517 29.85 -27.50 21.93
C LEU A 517 28.47 -27.11 22.48
N PRO A 518 28.29 -25.87 22.98
CA PRO A 518 26.98 -25.38 23.39
C PRO A 518 26.13 -24.99 22.16
N VAL A 519 24.81 -24.90 22.36
CA VAL A 519 23.87 -24.40 21.34
C VAL A 519 23.67 -22.88 21.51
N TYR A 520 23.43 -22.17 20.41
CA TYR A 520 23.12 -20.74 20.48
C TYR A 520 21.62 -20.51 20.73
N ALA A 521 21.30 -19.65 21.69
CA ALA A 521 19.94 -19.42 22.16
C ALA A 521 18.93 -19.03 21.06
N PRO A 522 19.25 -18.16 20.06
CA PRO A 522 18.30 -17.81 19.01
C PRO A 522 17.90 -19.00 18.12
N ASP A 523 18.87 -19.86 17.76
CA ASP A 523 18.61 -21.06 16.94
C ASP A 523 17.84 -22.12 17.75
N PHE A 524 18.25 -22.34 19.00
CA PHE A 524 17.56 -23.25 19.91
C PHE A 524 16.11 -22.85 20.17
N LEU A 525 15.83 -21.59 20.49
CA LEU A 525 14.47 -21.12 20.75
C LEU A 525 13.60 -21.19 19.49
N LEU A 526 14.13 -20.83 18.32
CA LEU A 526 13.39 -20.99 17.06
C LEU A 526 13.06 -22.45 16.78
N ALA A 527 14.01 -23.36 16.99
CA ALA A 527 13.79 -24.79 16.83
C ALA A 527 12.69 -25.30 17.77
N VAL A 528 12.73 -24.88 19.04
CA VAL A 528 11.70 -25.22 20.04
C VAL A 528 10.31 -24.75 19.58
N PHE A 529 10.17 -23.52 19.09
CA PHE A 529 8.88 -23.00 18.63
C PHE A 529 8.33 -23.70 17.37
N ARG A 530 9.19 -24.41 16.63
CA ARG A 530 8.85 -25.20 15.44
C ARG A 530 8.60 -26.70 15.72
N LEU A 531 8.88 -27.18 16.93
CA LEU A 531 8.73 -28.60 17.27
C LEU A 531 7.29 -29.07 17.12
N VAL A 532 7.10 -30.25 16.53
CA VAL A 532 5.79 -30.91 16.45
C VAL A 532 5.25 -31.34 17.82
N ASP A 533 6.14 -31.67 18.76
CA ASP A 533 5.79 -32.03 20.14
C ASP A 533 6.94 -31.66 21.11
N LEU A 534 6.74 -30.57 21.85
CA LEU A 534 7.68 -30.08 22.85
C LEU A 534 7.81 -31.03 24.05
N LYS A 535 6.74 -31.71 24.45
CA LYS A 535 6.75 -32.60 25.63
C LYS A 535 7.54 -33.86 25.34
N ASP A 536 7.36 -34.44 24.15
CA ASP A 536 8.14 -35.59 23.71
C ASP A 536 9.64 -35.25 23.62
N ALA A 537 9.99 -34.11 23.03
CA ALA A 537 11.38 -33.65 23.00
C ALA A 537 11.99 -33.48 24.40
N ALA A 538 11.24 -32.91 25.36
CA ALA A 538 11.69 -32.77 26.75
C ALA A 538 11.89 -34.14 27.44
N MET A 539 11.03 -35.11 27.17
CA MET A 539 11.16 -36.48 27.70
C MET A 539 12.39 -37.20 27.13
N GLN A 540 12.66 -37.08 25.82
CA GLN A 540 13.79 -37.75 25.17
C GLN A 540 15.14 -37.14 25.55
N LEU A 541 15.19 -35.84 25.84
CA LEU A 541 16.41 -35.10 26.17
C LEU A 541 16.60 -34.84 27.67
N THR A 542 15.87 -35.54 28.56
CA THR A 542 15.92 -35.34 30.01
C THR A 542 17.32 -35.40 30.63
N SER A 543 18.23 -36.21 30.07
CA SER A 543 19.61 -36.34 30.55
C SER A 543 20.64 -35.51 29.77
N CYS A 544 20.19 -34.67 28.83
CA CYS A 544 21.08 -33.88 27.97
C CYS A 544 21.81 -32.80 28.77
N ALA A 545 23.14 -32.81 28.73
CA ALA A 545 24.00 -31.83 29.41
C ALA A 545 24.50 -30.70 28.50
N VAL A 546 24.03 -30.63 27.24
CA VAL A 546 24.45 -29.61 26.27
C VAL A 546 24.09 -28.21 26.78
N GLY A 547 25.10 -27.37 26.98
CA GLY A 547 24.93 -25.99 27.43
C GLY A 547 24.31 -25.08 26.37
N ILE A 548 23.78 -23.93 26.80
CA ILE A 548 23.24 -22.88 25.92
C ILE A 548 24.08 -21.61 26.10
N ILE A 549 24.33 -20.89 25.00
CA ILE A 549 24.98 -19.57 25.00
C ILE A 549 24.12 -18.52 24.30
N GLY A 550 24.14 -17.29 24.80
CA GLY A 550 23.54 -16.12 24.15
C GLY A 550 24.24 -15.77 22.83
N ILE A 551 23.62 -14.89 22.04
CA ILE A 551 24.22 -14.42 20.78
C ILE A 551 25.53 -13.64 20.99
N ASP A 552 25.69 -13.04 22.18
CA ASP A 552 26.89 -12.35 22.65
C ASP A 552 27.93 -13.32 23.26
N ASN A 553 27.75 -14.62 23.10
CA ASN A 553 28.50 -15.72 23.74
C ASN A 553 28.43 -15.73 25.27
N SER A 554 27.46 -15.03 25.88
CA SER A 554 27.24 -15.13 27.32
C SER A 554 26.71 -16.52 27.71
N PRO A 555 27.23 -17.15 28.77
CA PRO A 555 26.72 -18.45 29.21
C PRO A 555 25.31 -18.33 29.77
N VAL A 556 24.43 -19.23 29.37
CA VAL A 556 23.08 -19.36 29.94
C VAL A 556 23.14 -20.32 31.14
N ALA A 557 22.46 -19.96 32.22
CA ALA A 557 22.54 -20.70 33.49
C ALA A 557 21.91 -22.10 33.47
N LYS A 558 21.13 -22.43 32.43
CA LYS A 558 20.44 -23.71 32.24
C LYS A 558 20.91 -24.38 30.96
N ASN A 559 20.98 -25.71 30.97
CA ASN A 559 21.24 -26.52 29.79
C ASN A 559 19.97 -26.77 28.96
N VAL A 560 20.11 -27.46 27.82
CA VAL A 560 19.00 -27.80 26.92
C VAL A 560 17.87 -28.55 27.65
N ALA A 561 18.18 -29.59 28.43
CA ALA A 561 17.18 -30.39 29.14
C ALA A 561 16.37 -29.54 30.12
N GLU A 562 17.04 -28.69 30.89
CA GLU A 562 16.42 -27.84 31.91
C GLU A 562 15.52 -26.75 31.31
N VAL A 563 15.85 -26.23 30.12
CA VAL A 563 14.98 -25.26 29.43
C VAL A 563 13.80 -25.95 28.75
N LEU A 564 13.98 -27.14 28.17
CA LEU A 564 12.88 -27.92 27.60
C LEU A 564 11.86 -28.34 28.67
N ASP A 565 12.32 -28.82 29.82
CA ASP A 565 11.46 -29.16 30.96
C ASP A 565 10.64 -27.94 31.43
N LEU A 566 11.31 -26.79 31.57
CA LEU A 566 10.69 -25.52 31.93
C LEU A 566 9.59 -25.09 30.94
N LEU A 567 9.81 -25.28 29.64
CA LEU A 567 8.86 -24.87 28.61
C LEU A 567 7.73 -25.87 28.41
N SER A 568 8.02 -27.17 28.49
CA SER A 568 7.05 -28.25 28.27
C SER A 568 5.91 -28.25 29.31
N THR A 569 6.19 -27.73 30.50
CA THR A 569 5.23 -27.58 31.61
C THR A 569 4.40 -26.29 31.53
N HIS A 570 4.68 -25.39 30.59
CA HIS A 570 3.97 -24.11 30.44
C HIS A 570 2.74 -24.26 29.53
N GLU A 571 1.54 -24.29 30.13
CA GLU A 571 0.28 -24.51 29.41
C GLU A 571 -0.02 -23.42 28.37
N GLU A 572 0.18 -22.14 28.70
CA GLU A 572 -0.05 -21.02 27.77
C GLU A 572 0.84 -21.09 26.52
N LEU A 573 2.11 -21.50 26.66
CA LEU A 573 3.03 -21.62 25.53
C LEU A 573 2.60 -22.79 24.63
N ASN A 574 2.28 -23.95 25.21
CA ASN A 574 1.76 -25.08 24.45
C ASN A 574 0.47 -24.71 23.69
N SER A 575 -0.44 -23.97 24.32
CA SER A 575 -1.66 -23.48 23.66
C SER A 575 -1.34 -22.54 22.49
N ARG A 576 -0.33 -21.66 22.63
CA ARG A 576 0.08 -20.77 21.52
C ARG A 576 0.82 -21.49 20.39
N MET A 577 1.58 -22.54 20.71
CA MET A 577 2.33 -23.34 19.74
C MET A 577 1.40 -24.25 18.92
N TYR A 578 0.36 -24.80 19.54
CA TYR A 578 -0.43 -25.90 18.98
C TYR A 578 -1.95 -25.66 18.93
N GLY A 579 -2.46 -24.66 19.64
CA GLY A 579 -3.89 -24.40 19.85
C GLY A 579 -4.44 -23.18 19.11
N GLU A 580 -5.73 -22.91 19.38
CA GLU A 580 -6.47 -21.73 18.92
C GLU A 580 -6.22 -20.54 19.86
N PRO A 581 -5.91 -19.34 19.34
CA PRO A 581 -5.66 -18.16 20.15
C PRO A 581 -6.94 -17.75 20.87
N SER A 582 -6.76 -17.15 22.05
CA SER A 582 -7.88 -16.50 22.72
C SER A 582 -8.27 -15.23 21.93
N THR A 583 -9.57 -14.97 21.78
CA THR A 583 -10.17 -13.85 21.03
C THR A 583 -9.69 -12.43 21.40
N LYS A 584 -8.86 -12.30 22.44
CA LYS A 584 -8.23 -11.03 22.86
C LYS A 584 -6.94 -10.70 22.10
N GLU A 585 -6.36 -11.64 21.36
CA GLU A 585 -5.00 -11.49 20.79
C GLU A 585 -4.98 -11.11 19.30
N SER A 586 -6.12 -11.16 18.59
CA SER A 586 -6.19 -11.08 17.12
C SER A 586 -6.20 -9.68 16.48
N ASN A 587 -5.81 -8.62 17.20
CA ASN A 587 -5.89 -7.25 16.66
C ASN A 587 -4.71 -6.32 16.99
N GLN A 588 -3.58 -6.88 17.42
CA GLN A 588 -2.31 -6.15 17.52
C GLN A 588 -1.54 -6.23 16.21
N ASN A 589 -2.03 -5.51 15.20
CA ASN A 589 -1.16 -5.15 14.10
C ASN A 589 -0.02 -4.28 14.67
N TRP A 590 1.23 -4.68 14.39
CA TRP A 590 2.49 -3.91 14.54
C TRP A 590 3.38 -4.10 15.78
N PHE A 591 3.07 -4.93 16.79
CA PHE A 591 3.99 -5.14 17.91
C PHE A 591 4.37 -6.60 18.14
N TYR A 592 5.67 -6.82 18.31
CA TYR A 592 6.25 -8.05 18.79
C TYR A 592 5.58 -8.48 20.10
N TYR A 593 5.36 -9.79 20.28
CA TYR A 593 4.93 -10.28 21.58
C TYR A 593 6.14 -10.36 22.52
N GLU A 594 5.92 -10.02 23.79
CA GLU A 594 6.89 -10.34 24.83
C GLU A 594 7.03 -11.86 24.95
N PHE A 595 8.27 -12.33 25.09
CA PHE A 595 8.53 -13.73 25.45
C PHE A 595 7.74 -14.12 26.71
N PRO A 596 7.26 -15.37 26.81
CA PRO A 596 6.70 -15.91 28.05
C PRO A 596 7.54 -15.47 29.25
N LYS A 597 6.89 -14.91 30.28
CA LYS A 597 7.60 -14.36 31.46
C LYS A 597 8.58 -15.37 32.07
N LEU A 598 8.26 -16.67 31.97
CA LEU A 598 9.12 -17.76 32.43
C LEU A 598 10.49 -17.78 31.72
N LEU A 599 10.57 -17.48 30.43
CA LEU A 599 11.85 -17.44 29.71
C LEU A 599 12.75 -16.30 30.20
N ARG A 600 12.17 -15.19 30.67
CA ARG A 600 12.93 -14.09 31.29
C ARG A 600 13.53 -14.47 32.66
N THR A 601 13.09 -15.58 33.26
CA THR A 601 13.67 -16.09 34.52
C THR A 601 14.99 -16.84 34.32
N VAL A 602 15.34 -17.17 33.07
CA VAL A 602 16.61 -17.83 32.73
C VAL A 602 17.61 -16.76 32.28
N PRO A 603 18.63 -16.43 33.10
CA PRO A 603 19.59 -15.39 32.75
C PRO A 603 20.29 -15.68 31.42
N ASN A 604 20.48 -14.63 30.61
CA ASN A 604 21.15 -14.65 29.31
C ASN A 604 20.48 -15.48 28.20
N LEU A 605 19.37 -16.18 28.48
CA LEU A 605 18.64 -16.95 27.46
C LEU A 605 18.01 -16.04 26.39
N LEU A 606 17.51 -14.88 26.83
CA LEU A 606 16.93 -13.86 25.97
C LEU A 606 17.83 -12.63 25.95
N HIS A 607 18.26 -12.24 24.76
CA HIS A 607 18.89 -10.96 24.59
C HIS A 607 17.85 -9.83 24.78
N PRO A 608 18.17 -8.68 25.42
CA PRO A 608 17.21 -7.61 25.70
C PRO A 608 16.51 -7.03 24.47
N LYS A 609 17.12 -7.17 23.29
CA LYS A 609 16.58 -6.71 21.99
C LYS A 609 15.96 -7.83 21.17
N MET A 610 15.92 -9.05 21.67
CA MET A 610 15.27 -10.16 20.98
C MET A 610 13.76 -10.07 21.18
N ALA A 611 13.00 -10.38 20.13
CA ALA A 611 11.55 -10.32 20.16
C ALA A 611 10.92 -11.48 19.37
N ILE A 612 9.67 -11.85 19.70
CA ILE A 612 8.92 -12.89 18.98
C ILE A 612 7.94 -12.24 18.01
N LYS A 613 8.01 -12.62 16.73
CA LYS A 613 6.96 -12.36 15.75
C LYS A 613 5.98 -13.54 15.75
N PHE A 614 4.70 -13.29 15.95
CA PHE A 614 3.67 -14.33 15.96
C PHE A 614 3.22 -14.66 14.53
N ASN A 615 4.06 -15.38 13.79
CA ASN A 615 3.82 -15.74 12.40
C ASN A 615 4.01 -17.24 12.15
N TYR A 616 3.65 -17.69 10.95
CA TYR A 616 3.76 -19.09 10.54
C TYR A 616 5.21 -19.60 10.45
N GLN A 617 6.22 -18.71 10.35
CA GLN A 617 7.63 -19.10 10.32
C GLN A 617 8.17 -19.49 11.71
N VAL A 618 7.66 -18.86 12.78
CA VAL A 618 8.09 -19.13 14.16
C VAL A 618 7.26 -20.26 14.77
N PHE A 619 5.94 -20.24 14.59
CA PHE A 619 5.10 -21.37 15.03
C PHE A 619 4.23 -21.88 13.88
N PRO A 620 4.68 -22.93 13.17
CA PRO A 620 4.00 -23.42 11.98
C PRO A 620 2.75 -24.26 12.26
N ARG A 621 2.58 -24.71 13.51
CA ARG A 621 1.51 -25.66 13.92
C ARG A 621 0.35 -25.00 14.66
N SER A 622 0.44 -23.70 14.91
CA SER A 622 -0.61 -22.89 15.54
C SER A 622 -1.77 -22.61 14.59
N ASN A 623 -2.79 -21.91 15.08
CA ASN A 623 -3.87 -21.36 14.26
C ASN A 623 -3.36 -20.49 13.07
N GLN A 624 -4.13 -20.51 11.98
CA GLN A 624 -3.81 -19.86 10.70
C GLN A 624 -4.19 -18.38 10.60
N GLU A 625 -4.77 -17.76 11.63
CA GLU A 625 -4.97 -16.31 11.80
C GLU A 625 -3.69 -15.52 11.52
N ARG A 626 -2.52 -16.16 11.61
CA ARG A 626 -1.18 -15.64 11.33
C ARG A 626 -0.85 -15.40 9.86
N PHE A 627 -1.70 -15.85 8.94
CA PHE A 627 -1.72 -15.38 7.55
C PHE A 627 -2.52 -14.07 7.44
N ASP A 628 -2.36 -13.16 8.42
CA ASP A 628 -3.06 -11.88 8.53
C ASP A 628 -2.76 -10.96 7.33
N ARG A 629 -1.55 -11.04 6.80
CA ARG A 629 -1.07 -10.31 5.60
C ARG A 629 -1.49 -10.94 4.28
N LEU A 630 -2.09 -12.14 4.28
CA LEU A 630 -2.71 -12.70 3.08
C LEU A 630 -4.05 -11.98 2.85
N VAL A 631 -4.00 -10.75 2.37
CA VAL A 631 -5.17 -9.92 2.06
C VAL A 631 -4.84 -9.07 0.84
N TRP A 632 -5.79 -8.95 -0.09
CA TRP A 632 -5.61 -8.12 -1.27
C TRP A 632 -5.56 -6.63 -0.90
N SER A 633 -4.67 -5.89 -1.55
CA SER A 633 -4.52 -4.44 -1.40
C SER A 633 -4.39 -3.76 -2.75
N PRO A 634 -5.00 -2.57 -2.95
CA PRO A 634 -4.86 -1.80 -4.19
C PRO A 634 -3.43 -1.27 -4.40
N TYR A 635 -2.58 -1.28 -3.37
CA TYR A 635 -1.20 -0.77 -3.43
C TYR A 635 -0.16 -1.82 -3.86
N ASN A 636 -0.59 -2.95 -4.44
CA ASN A 636 0.27 -4.05 -4.92
C ASN A 636 1.36 -4.48 -3.93
N TYR A 637 1.03 -5.42 -3.05
CA TYR A 637 1.99 -5.97 -2.11
C TYR A 637 2.87 -7.01 -2.80
N SER A 638 4.12 -6.64 -3.14
CA SER A 638 5.05 -7.48 -3.91
C SER A 638 5.32 -8.86 -3.32
N LYS A 639 5.05 -9.04 -2.02
CA LYS A 639 5.33 -10.29 -1.28
C LYS A 639 4.08 -11.14 -1.00
N LEU A 640 2.92 -10.76 -1.55
CA LEU A 640 1.66 -11.49 -1.35
C LEU A 640 1.74 -12.94 -1.87
N GLY A 641 2.44 -13.15 -2.99
CA GLY A 641 2.63 -14.48 -3.60
C GLY A 641 3.42 -15.45 -2.72
N HIS A 642 4.40 -14.95 -1.96
CA HIS A 642 5.19 -15.76 -1.03
C HIS A 642 4.35 -16.22 0.17
N ILE A 643 3.52 -15.32 0.73
CA ILE A 643 2.58 -15.70 1.80
C ILE A 643 1.58 -16.74 1.29
N ALA A 644 1.01 -16.51 0.10
CA ALA A 644 0.06 -17.42 -0.52
C ALA A 644 0.67 -18.81 -0.71
N SER A 645 1.91 -18.87 -1.23
CA SER A 645 2.66 -20.10 -1.42
C SER A 645 2.90 -20.84 -0.10
N GLN A 646 3.19 -20.12 0.98
CA GLN A 646 3.38 -20.73 2.29
C GLN A 646 2.06 -21.22 2.91
N ALA A 647 0.94 -20.52 2.70
CA ALA A 647 -0.38 -21.01 3.09
C ALA A 647 -0.70 -22.34 2.40
N ALA A 648 -0.38 -22.47 1.10
CA ALA A 648 -0.54 -23.71 0.34
C ALA A 648 0.37 -24.86 0.80
N ARG A 649 1.32 -24.62 1.73
CA ARG A 649 2.17 -25.64 2.36
C ARG A 649 1.70 -26.05 3.75
N SER A 650 0.48 -25.66 4.15
CA SER A 650 -0.06 -26.05 5.45
C SER A 650 -0.33 -27.56 5.54
N ILE A 651 -0.15 -28.07 6.75
CA ILE A 651 -0.42 -29.47 7.11
C ILE A 651 -1.88 -29.73 7.49
N LYS A 652 -2.60 -28.68 7.86
CA LYS A 652 -4.04 -28.73 8.17
C LYS A 652 -4.80 -27.98 7.06
N PRO A 653 -6.06 -28.35 6.77
CA PRO A 653 -6.93 -27.56 5.91
C PRO A 653 -6.94 -26.09 6.31
N LEU A 654 -7.10 -25.21 5.33
CA LEU A 654 -7.10 -23.78 5.53
C LEU A 654 -8.36 -23.32 6.26
N GLU A 655 -8.17 -22.49 7.27
CA GLU A 655 -9.28 -21.78 7.90
C GLU A 655 -9.95 -20.85 6.87
N SER A 656 -11.26 -20.63 7.05
CA SER A 656 -12.08 -19.84 6.13
C SER A 656 -11.42 -18.51 5.74
N ALA A 657 -10.95 -17.75 6.73
CA ALA A 657 -10.33 -16.46 6.49
C ALA A 657 -9.09 -16.53 5.60
N VAL A 658 -8.28 -17.58 5.70
CA VAL A 658 -7.09 -17.74 4.85
C VAL A 658 -7.48 -18.19 3.45
N ALA A 659 -8.38 -19.18 3.34
CA ALA A 659 -8.85 -19.71 2.06
C ALA A 659 -9.60 -18.66 1.22
N VAL A 660 -10.52 -17.91 1.83
CA VAL A 660 -11.28 -16.85 1.14
C VAL A 660 -10.37 -15.70 0.71
N ASN A 661 -9.37 -15.34 1.51
CA ASN A 661 -8.41 -14.31 1.09
C ASN A 661 -7.37 -14.82 0.09
N LEU A 662 -7.12 -16.13 -0.01
CA LEU A 662 -6.36 -16.72 -1.11
C LEU A 662 -7.11 -16.57 -2.45
N LEU A 663 -8.45 -16.66 -2.45
CA LEU A 663 -9.28 -16.26 -3.59
C LEU A 663 -9.26 -14.74 -3.81
N GLY A 664 -9.29 -13.97 -2.72
CA GLY A 664 -9.22 -12.50 -2.76
C GLY A 664 -7.95 -11.96 -3.41
N ALA A 665 -6.82 -12.66 -3.22
CA ALA A 665 -5.49 -12.31 -3.74
C ALA A 665 -5.37 -12.37 -5.27
N GLN A 666 -6.39 -12.89 -5.96
CA GLN A 666 -6.40 -13.14 -7.41
C GLN A 666 -6.88 -11.96 -8.24
N ARG A 667 -7.38 -10.93 -7.56
CA ARG A 667 -7.71 -9.62 -8.15
C ARG A 667 -6.44 -8.97 -8.74
N ASP A 668 -6.64 -7.83 -9.41
CA ASP A 668 -5.56 -7.10 -10.09
C ASP A 668 -4.35 -6.86 -9.17
N GLN A 669 -3.18 -7.28 -9.66
CA GLN A 669 -1.87 -7.31 -9.00
C GLN A 669 -0.78 -7.25 -10.07
N LYS A 670 0.48 -7.06 -9.66
CA LYS A 670 1.63 -7.22 -10.57
C LYS A 670 1.63 -8.63 -11.21
N PRO A 671 1.98 -8.79 -12.50
CA PRO A 671 1.90 -10.07 -13.19
C PRO A 671 2.63 -11.22 -12.48
N GLU A 672 3.81 -10.95 -11.91
CA GLU A 672 4.61 -11.96 -11.23
C GLU A 672 3.92 -12.44 -9.95
N VAL A 673 3.40 -11.50 -9.14
CA VAL A 673 2.66 -11.79 -7.90
C VAL A 673 1.37 -12.54 -8.19
N ARG A 674 0.66 -12.16 -9.25
CA ARG A 674 -0.57 -12.84 -9.69
C ARG A 674 -0.29 -14.30 -10.05
N ALA A 675 0.80 -14.58 -10.77
CA ALA A 675 1.19 -15.93 -11.12
C ALA A 675 1.50 -16.80 -9.88
N GLU A 676 2.26 -16.25 -8.91
CA GLU A 676 2.54 -16.96 -7.65
C GLU A 676 1.25 -17.23 -6.85
N CYS A 677 0.40 -16.22 -6.67
CA CYS A 677 -0.89 -16.36 -5.99
C CYS A 677 -1.81 -17.38 -6.71
N ARG A 678 -1.78 -17.41 -8.04
CA ARG A 678 -2.55 -18.37 -8.84
C ARG A 678 -2.09 -19.81 -8.57
N GLN A 679 -0.78 -20.04 -8.66
CA GLN A 679 -0.19 -21.34 -8.38
C GLN A 679 -0.49 -21.79 -6.96
N ALA A 680 -0.37 -20.89 -5.98
CA ALA A 680 -0.68 -21.18 -4.59
C ALA A 680 -2.15 -21.61 -4.36
N LEU A 681 -3.11 -20.97 -5.05
CA LEU A 681 -4.52 -21.39 -4.96
C LEU A 681 -4.72 -22.79 -5.54
N VAL A 682 -4.15 -23.05 -6.72
CA VAL A 682 -4.25 -24.34 -7.40
C VAL A 682 -3.60 -25.44 -6.57
N ASP A 683 -2.43 -25.16 -5.99
CA ASP A 683 -1.73 -26.05 -5.07
C ASP A 683 -2.58 -26.33 -3.83
N ALA A 684 -3.13 -25.29 -3.19
CA ALA A 684 -3.98 -25.45 -2.01
C ALA A 684 -5.22 -26.31 -2.31
N PHE A 685 -5.86 -26.11 -3.45
CA PHE A 685 -6.96 -26.96 -3.89
C PHE A 685 -6.51 -28.41 -4.13
N ASN A 686 -5.48 -28.61 -4.95
CA ASN A 686 -4.98 -29.95 -5.30
C ASN A 686 -4.48 -30.74 -4.08
N ARG A 687 -4.04 -30.04 -3.02
CA ARG A 687 -3.57 -30.61 -1.76
C ARG A 687 -4.68 -30.86 -0.74
N GLY A 688 -5.94 -30.64 -1.10
CA GLY A 688 -7.08 -30.81 -0.19
C GLY A 688 -7.11 -29.80 0.96
N LEU A 689 -6.46 -28.64 0.80
CA LEU A 689 -6.37 -27.61 1.82
C LEU A 689 -7.55 -26.65 1.83
N ILE A 690 -8.43 -26.68 0.82
CA ILE A 690 -9.60 -25.79 0.77
C ILE A 690 -10.84 -26.64 0.99
N GLU A 691 -11.64 -26.33 2.01
CA GLU A 691 -12.92 -26.99 2.30
C GLU A 691 -14.09 -26.04 1.95
N PRO A 692 -14.67 -26.10 0.73
CA PRO A 692 -15.69 -25.17 0.26
C PRO A 692 -16.88 -25.00 1.20
N GLU A 693 -17.29 -26.08 1.86
CA GLU A 693 -18.44 -26.10 2.78
C GLU A 693 -18.20 -25.31 4.08
N LYS A 694 -16.93 -25.05 4.42
CA LYS A 694 -16.54 -24.28 5.61
C LYS A 694 -16.16 -22.83 5.30
N LEU A 695 -16.24 -22.41 4.04
CA LEU A 695 -15.88 -21.05 3.65
C LEU A 695 -16.98 -20.05 4.04
N ASP A 696 -16.60 -19.05 4.81
CA ASP A 696 -17.39 -17.87 5.12
C ASP A 696 -16.93 -16.69 4.25
N ALA A 697 -17.75 -16.34 3.27
CA ALA A 697 -17.50 -15.21 2.37
C ALA A 697 -17.34 -13.86 3.09
N THR A 698 -17.81 -13.72 4.35
CA THR A 698 -17.64 -12.50 5.15
C THR A 698 -16.22 -12.29 5.65
N ASP A 699 -15.37 -13.31 5.60
CA ASP A 699 -13.94 -13.18 5.93
C ASP A 699 -13.13 -12.49 4.81
N LEU A 700 -13.74 -12.26 3.64
CA LEU A 700 -13.06 -11.63 2.51
C LEU A 700 -12.53 -10.24 2.88
N ASP A 701 -11.27 -10.01 2.57
CA ASP A 701 -10.51 -8.81 2.89
C ASP A 701 -10.39 -8.51 4.40
N ARG A 702 -10.72 -9.51 5.25
CA ARG A 702 -10.82 -9.38 6.72
C ARG A 702 -11.65 -8.15 7.12
N SER A 703 -12.74 -7.89 6.38
CA SER A 703 -13.53 -6.68 6.51
C SER A 703 -15.01 -6.94 6.29
N ASN A 704 -15.85 -6.29 7.10
CA ASN A 704 -17.30 -6.27 6.92
C ASN A 704 -17.74 -5.65 5.57
N PHE A 705 -16.84 -4.96 4.87
CA PHE A 705 -17.10 -4.32 3.58
C PHE A 705 -16.00 -4.72 2.57
N PRO A 706 -16.14 -5.87 1.89
CA PRO A 706 -15.15 -6.34 0.94
C PRO A 706 -14.96 -5.32 -0.20
N LYS A 707 -13.70 -5.17 -0.62
CA LYS A 707 -13.26 -4.14 -1.56
C LYS A 707 -13.25 -4.71 -2.97
N ASN A 708 -13.51 -3.85 -3.95
CA ASN A 708 -13.40 -4.16 -5.38
C ASN A 708 -14.02 -5.51 -5.80
N LEU A 709 -15.30 -5.74 -5.46
CA LEU A 709 -15.99 -6.99 -5.83
C LEU A 709 -16.15 -7.16 -7.35
N ALA A 710 -16.11 -6.08 -8.13
CA ALA A 710 -16.08 -6.17 -9.60
C ALA A 710 -14.78 -6.82 -10.10
N GLY A 711 -13.63 -6.40 -9.58
CA GLY A 711 -12.34 -7.06 -9.85
C GLY A 711 -12.29 -8.48 -9.32
N PHE A 712 -12.94 -8.76 -8.18
CA PHE A 712 -13.08 -10.12 -7.65
C PHE A 712 -13.85 -11.03 -8.63
N ALA A 713 -15.02 -10.58 -9.09
CA ALA A 713 -15.83 -11.33 -10.05
C ALA A 713 -15.05 -11.63 -11.34
N HIS A 714 -14.27 -10.68 -11.84
CA HIS A 714 -13.44 -10.91 -13.01
C HIS A 714 -12.40 -12.02 -12.78
N ALA A 715 -11.67 -11.98 -11.67
CA ALA A 715 -10.69 -13.01 -11.33
C ALA A 715 -11.34 -14.39 -11.11
N MET A 716 -12.51 -14.43 -10.45
CA MET A 716 -13.22 -15.67 -10.15
C MET A 716 -13.72 -16.40 -11.39
N ARG A 717 -13.93 -15.70 -12.52
CA ARG A 717 -14.20 -16.36 -13.81
C ARG A 717 -13.04 -17.25 -14.22
N GLU A 718 -11.83 -16.70 -14.26
CA GLU A 718 -10.63 -17.45 -14.65
C GLU A 718 -10.38 -18.62 -13.68
N VAL A 719 -10.59 -18.39 -12.38
CA VAL A 719 -10.47 -19.46 -11.36
C VAL A 719 -11.47 -20.60 -11.61
N ALA A 720 -12.70 -20.27 -12.00
CA ALA A 720 -13.70 -21.28 -12.33
C ALA A 720 -13.34 -22.05 -13.61
N GLU A 721 -12.81 -21.36 -14.62
CA GLU A 721 -12.32 -21.95 -15.89
C GLU A 721 -11.14 -22.91 -15.66
N GLU A 722 -10.30 -22.66 -14.66
CA GLU A 722 -9.23 -23.56 -14.21
C GLU A 722 -9.74 -24.80 -13.43
N GLY A 723 -11.06 -24.96 -13.30
CA GLY A 723 -11.69 -26.14 -12.69
C GLY A 723 -11.92 -26.03 -11.18
N LEU A 724 -11.84 -24.82 -10.60
CA LEU A 724 -12.11 -24.57 -9.17
C LEU A 724 -13.54 -24.03 -8.94
N LEU A 725 -14.49 -24.36 -9.83
CA LEU A 725 -15.89 -23.94 -9.73
C LEU A 725 -16.53 -24.32 -8.38
N SER A 726 -16.17 -25.49 -7.82
CA SER A 726 -16.63 -25.99 -6.52
C SER A 726 -16.24 -25.10 -5.33
N VAL A 727 -15.15 -24.33 -5.46
CA VAL A 727 -14.68 -23.36 -4.47
C VAL A 727 -15.32 -21.99 -4.72
N VAL A 728 -15.36 -21.57 -5.98
CA VAL A 728 -15.84 -20.23 -6.37
C VAL A 728 -17.33 -20.07 -6.10
N TRP A 729 -18.14 -21.05 -6.49
CA TRP A 729 -19.60 -20.97 -6.44
C TRP A 729 -20.17 -20.62 -5.05
N PRO A 730 -19.84 -21.34 -3.95
CA PRO A 730 -20.37 -21.02 -2.63
C PRO A 730 -19.91 -19.64 -2.12
N VAL A 731 -18.70 -19.21 -2.45
CA VAL A 731 -18.18 -17.89 -2.03
C VAL A 731 -18.94 -16.75 -2.73
N LEU A 732 -19.26 -16.88 -4.03
CA LEU A 732 -20.07 -15.89 -4.74
C LEU A 732 -21.46 -15.73 -4.12
N ASP A 733 -22.14 -16.84 -3.80
CA ASP A 733 -23.45 -16.78 -3.15
C ASP A 733 -23.37 -16.20 -1.74
N GLY A 734 -22.35 -16.59 -0.96
CA GLY A 734 -22.10 -16.03 0.38
C GLY A 734 -21.91 -14.51 0.37
N LEU A 735 -21.22 -13.96 -0.65
CA LEU A 735 -21.10 -12.51 -0.84
C LEU A 735 -22.44 -11.85 -1.16
N LEU A 736 -23.34 -12.52 -1.91
CA LEU A 736 -24.70 -12.02 -2.15
C LEU A 736 -25.54 -12.05 -0.87
N VAL A 737 -25.38 -13.07 -0.01
CA VAL A 737 -26.00 -13.11 1.33
C VAL A 737 -25.52 -11.92 2.17
N ALA A 738 -24.21 -11.70 2.26
CA ALA A 738 -23.62 -10.59 3.03
C ALA A 738 -24.07 -9.21 2.50
N SER A 739 -24.08 -9.05 1.17
CA SER A 739 -24.57 -7.83 0.51
C SER A 739 -26.07 -7.61 0.75
N GLY A 740 -26.86 -8.69 0.76
CA GLY A 740 -28.30 -8.67 1.01
C GLY A 740 -28.67 -8.28 2.45
N LYS A 741 -27.87 -8.68 3.44
CA LYS A 741 -28.01 -8.31 4.86
C LYS A 741 -27.61 -6.85 5.16
N SER A 742 -26.83 -6.24 4.28
CA SER A 742 -26.35 -4.87 4.45
C SER A 742 -27.43 -3.83 4.11
N GLN A 743 -27.43 -2.67 4.79
CA GLN A 743 -28.38 -1.57 4.53
C GLN A 743 -28.38 -1.09 3.07
N ARG A 744 -27.23 -1.21 2.39
CA ARG A 744 -27.06 -0.99 0.96
C ARG A 744 -26.26 -2.16 0.38
N LEU A 745 -26.64 -2.60 -0.83
CA LEU A 745 -25.87 -3.59 -1.58
C LEU A 745 -24.42 -3.10 -1.76
N PHE A 746 -23.47 -4.02 -1.65
CA PHE A 746 -22.07 -3.73 -1.90
C PHE A 746 -21.83 -3.29 -3.34
N ALA A 747 -20.89 -2.37 -3.55
CA ALA A 747 -20.42 -2.03 -4.88
C ALA A 747 -19.77 -3.29 -5.50
N GLY A 748 -20.17 -3.66 -6.73
CA GLY A 748 -19.77 -4.92 -7.37
C GLY A 748 -20.78 -6.07 -7.24
N THR A 749 -21.89 -5.90 -6.51
CA THR A 749 -22.94 -6.95 -6.38
C THR A 749 -23.54 -7.35 -7.73
N ALA A 750 -23.65 -6.41 -8.68
CA ALA A 750 -24.21 -6.70 -10.00
C ALA A 750 -23.28 -7.60 -10.82
N GLU A 751 -21.96 -7.41 -10.68
CA GLU A 751 -20.91 -8.17 -11.34
C GLU A 751 -20.82 -9.58 -10.78
N ILE A 752 -20.97 -9.77 -9.47
CA ILE A 752 -21.09 -11.09 -8.83
C ILE A 752 -22.33 -11.83 -9.34
N ALA A 753 -23.51 -11.18 -9.36
CA ALA A 753 -24.73 -11.79 -9.87
C ALA A 753 -24.64 -12.12 -11.37
N ALA A 754 -23.96 -11.30 -12.17
CA ALA A 754 -23.72 -11.57 -13.59
C ALA A 754 -22.80 -12.77 -13.79
N LEU A 755 -21.70 -12.87 -13.03
CA LEU A 755 -20.83 -14.04 -13.07
C LEU A 755 -21.59 -15.32 -12.67
N MET A 756 -22.42 -15.26 -11.62
CA MET A 756 -23.23 -16.41 -11.23
C MET A 756 -24.24 -16.80 -12.32
N ALA A 757 -24.79 -15.85 -13.08
CA ALA A 757 -25.64 -16.15 -14.23
C ALA A 757 -24.87 -16.88 -15.33
N ASP A 758 -23.64 -16.44 -15.61
CA ASP A 758 -22.80 -17.05 -16.64
C ASP A 758 -22.32 -18.46 -16.21
N LEU A 759 -22.13 -18.72 -14.92
CA LEU A 759 -21.69 -20.03 -14.38
C LEU A 759 -22.86 -21.00 -14.09
N ALA A 760 -24.10 -20.51 -13.96
CA ALA A 760 -25.26 -21.30 -13.57
C ALA A 760 -25.52 -22.53 -14.48
N PRO A 761 -25.36 -22.46 -15.81
CA PRO A 761 -25.53 -23.64 -16.67
C PRO A 761 -24.55 -24.78 -16.34
N SER A 762 -23.28 -24.47 -16.07
CA SER A 762 -22.27 -25.46 -15.68
C SER A 762 -22.60 -26.10 -14.33
N VAL A 763 -23.09 -25.31 -13.37
CA VAL A 763 -23.52 -25.83 -12.05
C VAL A 763 -24.77 -26.70 -12.19
N ALA A 764 -25.74 -26.30 -13.01
CA ALA A 764 -26.94 -27.08 -13.27
C ALA A 764 -26.60 -28.44 -13.90
N HIS A 765 -25.66 -28.46 -14.85
CA HIS A 765 -25.15 -29.70 -15.43
C HIS A 765 -24.49 -30.59 -14.36
N ALA A 766 -23.59 -30.04 -13.55
CA ALA A 766 -22.90 -30.77 -12.48
C ALA A 766 -23.87 -31.36 -11.43
N LEU A 767 -24.94 -30.64 -11.09
CA LEU A 767 -26.02 -31.13 -10.21
C LEU A 767 -26.79 -32.28 -10.86
N ALA A 768 -27.07 -32.19 -12.16
CA ALA A 768 -27.83 -33.20 -12.89
C ALA A 768 -27.07 -34.54 -13.04
N VAL A 769 -25.75 -34.48 -13.23
CA VAL A 769 -24.89 -35.68 -13.34
C VAL A 769 -24.40 -36.21 -11.99
N GLY A 770 -24.59 -35.46 -10.91
CA GLY A 770 -24.24 -35.86 -9.54
C GLY A 770 -22.81 -35.53 -9.11
N ASP A 771 -22.06 -34.76 -9.91
CA ASP A 771 -20.71 -34.29 -9.56
C ASP A 771 -20.75 -33.20 -8.47
N ALA A 772 -21.79 -32.36 -8.49
CA ALA A 772 -22.05 -31.34 -7.47
C ALA A 772 -23.07 -31.83 -6.42
N PRO A 773 -22.81 -31.63 -5.11
CA PRO A 773 -23.81 -31.87 -4.07
C PRO A 773 -25.09 -31.05 -4.28
N ALA A 774 -26.26 -31.65 -3.98
CA ALA A 774 -27.57 -31.02 -4.18
C ALA A 774 -27.72 -29.64 -3.49
N HIS A 775 -27.05 -29.45 -2.34
CA HIS A 775 -27.09 -28.19 -1.59
C HIS A 775 -26.48 -27.00 -2.37
N ASN A 776 -25.61 -27.24 -3.36
CA ASN A 776 -25.05 -26.18 -4.20
C ASN A 776 -26.08 -25.56 -5.16
N GLY A 777 -27.26 -26.19 -5.35
CA GLY A 777 -28.40 -25.60 -6.05
C GLY A 777 -29.27 -24.68 -5.17
N ALA A 778 -29.03 -24.62 -3.86
CA ALA A 778 -29.83 -23.82 -2.93
C ALA A 778 -29.62 -22.32 -3.13
N VAL A 779 -28.36 -21.88 -3.23
CA VAL A 779 -27.92 -20.49 -3.48
C VAL A 779 -28.81 -19.42 -2.80
N PRO A 780 -28.88 -19.45 -1.45
CA PRO A 780 -29.78 -18.59 -0.69
C PRO A 780 -29.59 -17.10 -0.97
N GLY A 781 -28.38 -16.62 -1.22
CA GLY A 781 -28.09 -15.20 -1.52
C GLY A 781 -28.63 -14.78 -2.89
N LEU A 782 -28.39 -15.59 -3.91
CA LEU A 782 -28.84 -15.37 -5.28
C LEU A 782 -30.37 -15.39 -5.39
N ARG A 783 -31.03 -16.38 -4.77
CA ARG A 783 -32.51 -16.48 -4.75
C ARG A 783 -33.14 -15.32 -3.99
N ALA A 784 -32.54 -14.90 -2.86
CA ALA A 784 -32.98 -13.73 -2.11
C ALA A 784 -32.88 -12.45 -2.94
N LEU A 785 -31.79 -12.27 -3.69
CA LEU A 785 -31.60 -11.13 -4.59
C LEU A 785 -32.60 -11.13 -5.75
N ALA A 786 -32.89 -12.28 -6.36
CA ALA A 786 -33.83 -12.42 -7.47
C ALA A 786 -35.28 -12.05 -7.10
N ARG A 787 -35.67 -12.28 -5.83
CA ARG A 787 -36.99 -11.94 -5.28
C ARG A 787 -37.18 -10.45 -4.99
N ARG A 788 -36.12 -9.63 -4.96
CA ARG A 788 -36.25 -8.20 -4.67
C ARG A 788 -37.10 -7.47 -5.70
N ASN A 789 -37.91 -6.53 -5.22
CA ASN A 789 -38.66 -5.61 -6.08
C ASN A 789 -37.71 -4.62 -6.75
N GLY A 790 -37.78 -4.50 -8.09
CA GLY A 790 -36.94 -3.58 -8.85
C GLY A 790 -36.42 -4.16 -10.17
N LYS A 791 -35.74 -3.29 -10.93
CA LYS A 791 -35.07 -3.61 -12.21
C LYS A 791 -33.59 -3.23 -12.19
N SER A 792 -32.95 -3.27 -11.02
CA SER A 792 -31.50 -3.06 -10.95
C SER A 792 -30.79 -4.19 -11.69
N GLN A 793 -29.61 -3.90 -12.25
CA GLN A 793 -28.85 -4.91 -13.00
C GLN A 793 -28.61 -6.17 -12.16
N ALA A 794 -28.26 -6.01 -10.88
CA ALA A 794 -28.06 -7.14 -9.96
C ALA A 794 -29.30 -8.04 -9.83
N VAL A 795 -30.51 -7.47 -9.76
CA VAL A 795 -31.76 -8.23 -9.65
C VAL A 795 -32.09 -8.94 -10.97
N VAL A 796 -31.84 -8.30 -12.11
CA VAL A 796 -32.05 -8.90 -13.43
C VAL A 796 -31.13 -10.12 -13.62
N MET A 797 -29.83 -9.97 -13.33
CA MET A 797 -28.86 -11.07 -13.44
C MET A 797 -29.15 -12.20 -12.45
N ALA A 798 -29.58 -11.87 -11.22
CA ALA A 798 -29.97 -12.90 -10.25
C ALA A 798 -31.17 -13.74 -10.73
N ARG A 799 -32.15 -13.13 -11.41
CA ARG A 799 -33.29 -13.86 -11.99
C ARG A 799 -32.86 -14.75 -13.14
N GLU A 800 -31.97 -14.27 -14.00
CA GLU A 800 -31.38 -15.03 -15.11
C GLU A 800 -30.65 -16.27 -14.57
N ALA A 801 -29.80 -16.11 -13.55
CA ALA A 801 -29.08 -17.20 -12.91
C ALA A 801 -30.02 -18.24 -12.26
N VAL A 802 -31.04 -17.78 -11.51
CA VAL A 802 -32.01 -18.68 -10.84
C VAL A 802 -32.83 -19.47 -11.86
N ALA A 803 -33.17 -18.88 -13.01
CA ALA A 803 -33.92 -19.57 -14.06
C ALA A 803 -33.15 -20.74 -14.70
N ALA A 804 -31.81 -20.70 -14.65
CA ALA A 804 -30.96 -21.77 -15.16
C ALA A 804 -30.70 -22.91 -14.14
N LEU A 805 -31.05 -22.71 -12.86
CA LEU A 805 -30.82 -23.68 -11.78
C LEU A 805 -32.10 -24.47 -11.45
N PRO A 806 -31.99 -25.71 -10.93
CA PRO A 806 -33.14 -26.48 -10.50
C PRO A 806 -33.91 -25.77 -9.38
N ASP A 807 -35.22 -26.02 -9.27
CA ASP A 807 -36.04 -25.52 -8.16
C ASP A 807 -35.57 -26.12 -6.83
N HIS A 808 -35.56 -25.30 -5.78
CA HIS A 808 -35.07 -25.70 -4.45
C HIS A 808 -35.96 -25.10 -3.35
N GLU A 809 -36.51 -25.96 -2.48
CA GLU A 809 -37.39 -25.58 -1.35
C GLU A 809 -36.62 -25.36 -0.03
N GLY A 810 -35.31 -25.12 -0.11
CA GLY A 810 -34.47 -24.84 1.06
C GLY A 810 -34.61 -23.42 1.61
N PRO A 811 -33.98 -23.14 2.78
CA PRO A 811 -34.02 -21.83 3.41
C PRO A 811 -33.40 -20.78 2.49
N THR A 812 -34.19 -19.75 2.14
CA THR A 812 -33.65 -18.55 1.51
C THR A 812 -33.13 -17.59 2.56
N ALA A 813 -32.01 -16.92 2.28
CA ALA A 813 -31.52 -15.87 3.16
C ALA A 813 -32.59 -14.77 3.30
N GLU A 814 -32.89 -14.37 4.52
CA GLU A 814 -33.78 -13.24 4.77
C GLU A 814 -33.16 -11.98 4.20
N VAL A 815 -33.84 -11.37 3.23
CA VAL A 815 -33.53 -10.02 2.80
C VAL A 815 -34.05 -9.10 3.89
N VAL A 816 -33.19 -8.25 4.42
CA VAL A 816 -33.62 -7.18 5.32
C VAL A 816 -34.56 -6.27 4.53
N ASP A 817 -35.87 -6.42 4.77
CA ASP A 817 -36.85 -5.46 4.29
C ASP A 817 -36.66 -4.16 5.08
N LYS A 818 -36.71 -3.03 4.38
CA LYS A 818 -36.41 -1.71 4.96
C LYS A 818 -37.37 -1.33 6.09
N GLN A 819 -38.49 -2.03 6.23
CA GLN A 819 -39.49 -1.79 7.27
C GLN A 819 -39.33 -2.69 8.51
N THR A 820 -38.85 -3.93 8.37
CA THR A 820 -38.73 -4.90 9.49
C THR A 820 -37.38 -4.82 10.22
N ALA A 821 -36.36 -4.21 9.61
CA ALA A 821 -35.04 -3.98 10.22
C ALA A 821 -35.06 -3.12 11.49
N ALA A 822 -36.19 -2.44 11.76
CA ALA A 822 -36.33 -1.53 12.88
C ALA A 822 -36.51 -2.22 14.24
N GLU A 823 -36.88 -3.52 14.28
CA GLU A 823 -37.35 -4.16 15.51
C GLU A 823 -36.38 -5.15 16.19
N SER A 824 -35.22 -5.51 15.59
CA SER A 824 -34.27 -6.47 16.19
C SER A 824 -32.88 -5.89 16.44
N ILE A 825 -32.77 -4.68 17.00
CA ILE A 825 -31.47 -4.11 17.38
C ILE A 825 -31.07 -4.66 18.74
N ASP A 826 -29.99 -5.44 18.77
CA ASP A 826 -29.25 -5.68 20.00
C ASP A 826 -28.49 -4.40 20.37
N PHE A 827 -29.19 -3.51 21.09
CA PHE A 827 -28.68 -2.20 21.49
C PHE A 827 -27.36 -2.32 22.25
N ASP A 828 -27.21 -3.34 23.09
CA ASP A 828 -26.07 -3.47 23.99
C ASP A 828 -24.79 -3.92 23.24
N THR A 829 -24.92 -4.55 22.07
CA THR A 829 -23.78 -4.84 21.17
C THR A 829 -23.39 -3.67 20.27
N GLN A 830 -24.35 -2.81 19.89
CA GLN A 830 -24.09 -1.67 19.00
C GLN A 830 -23.75 -0.37 19.74
N TRP A 831 -24.17 -0.23 20.99
CA TRP A 831 -23.93 0.95 21.83
C TRP A 831 -22.94 0.62 22.96
N ILE A 832 -21.65 0.82 22.70
CA ILE A 832 -20.58 0.52 23.68
C ILE A 832 -20.79 1.37 24.95
N ALA A 833 -20.89 0.71 26.11
CA ALA A 833 -21.02 1.35 27.41
C ALA A 833 -19.72 2.08 27.83
N GLY A 834 -19.85 3.17 28.62
CA GLY A 834 -18.70 3.90 29.19
C GLY A 834 -18.27 5.19 28.47
N ALA A 835 -18.95 5.58 27.38
CA ALA A 835 -18.64 6.84 26.67
C ALA A 835 -18.84 8.09 27.55
N SER A 836 -19.94 8.18 28.27
CA SER A 836 -20.31 9.33 29.11
C SER A 836 -19.80 9.25 30.56
N GLU A 837 -19.04 8.21 30.91
CA GLU A 837 -18.59 7.96 32.29
C GLU A 837 -17.18 8.51 32.59
N LYS A 838 -16.47 9.00 31.56
CA LYS A 838 -15.10 9.51 31.71
C LYS A 838 -15.08 11.02 31.98
N PRO A 839 -14.21 11.50 32.89
CA PRO A 839 -14.08 12.93 33.13
C PRO A 839 -13.47 13.64 31.92
N ARG A 840 -14.12 14.71 31.47
CA ARG A 840 -13.59 15.64 30.46
C ARG A 840 -12.41 16.42 31.02
N ILE A 841 -11.34 16.55 30.24
CA ILE A 841 -10.16 17.38 30.58
C ILE A 841 -10.21 18.65 29.73
N VAL A 842 -10.71 19.73 30.33
CA VAL A 842 -10.79 21.04 29.70
C VAL A 842 -9.41 21.71 29.76
N ASP A 843 -8.86 22.06 28.61
CA ASP A 843 -7.53 22.68 28.48
C ASP A 843 -7.55 24.16 28.07
N GLY A 844 -8.68 24.64 27.54
CA GLY A 844 -8.87 26.04 27.16
C GLY A 844 -8.36 26.41 25.76
N ALA A 845 -7.84 25.46 24.98
CA ALA A 845 -7.48 25.73 23.58
C ALA A 845 -8.72 26.12 22.75
N ARG A 846 -8.52 27.00 21.76
CA ARG A 846 -9.58 27.46 20.85
C ARG A 846 -9.12 27.40 19.40
N LEU A 847 -10.04 27.05 18.52
CA LEU A 847 -9.80 27.11 17.07
C LEU A 847 -9.98 28.54 16.57
N SER A 848 -8.90 29.15 16.07
CA SER A 848 -8.92 30.49 15.44
C SER A 848 -8.89 30.43 13.92
N GLY A 849 -8.42 29.32 13.35
CA GLY A 849 -8.40 29.09 11.91
C GLY A 849 -8.63 27.62 11.55
N PHE A 850 -9.34 27.39 10.44
CA PHE A 850 -9.49 26.08 9.83
C PHE A 850 -9.53 26.24 8.31
N ARG A 851 -8.69 25.49 7.60
CA ARG A 851 -8.69 25.43 6.14
C ARG A 851 -8.36 24.04 5.63
N LEU A 852 -8.76 23.79 4.39
CA LEU A 852 -8.41 22.60 3.62
C LEU A 852 -7.27 22.94 2.66
N ALA A 853 -6.04 22.72 3.11
CA ALA A 853 -4.81 22.94 2.33
C ALA A 853 -4.58 21.81 1.32
N ASP A 854 -3.91 22.08 0.20
CA ASP A 854 -3.54 21.03 -0.74
C ASP A 854 -2.41 20.14 -0.17
N SER A 855 -2.60 18.83 -0.20
CA SER A 855 -1.53 17.86 0.02
C SER A 855 -0.65 17.73 -1.23
N HIS A 856 0.44 16.97 -1.10
CA HIS A 856 1.32 16.69 -2.24
C HIS A 856 0.62 15.91 -3.38
N THR A 857 -0.55 15.31 -3.13
CA THR A 857 -1.36 14.62 -4.16
C THR A 857 -2.53 15.47 -4.70
N LYS A 858 -2.57 16.77 -4.37
CA LYS A 858 -3.71 17.69 -4.66
C LYS A 858 -5.04 17.29 -4.02
N LYS A 859 -5.04 16.28 -3.15
CA LYS A 859 -6.15 16.01 -2.22
C LYS A 859 -6.04 16.99 -1.06
N LYS A 860 -7.17 17.42 -0.50
CA LYS A 860 -7.15 18.37 0.62
C LYS A 860 -6.76 17.74 1.97
N THR A 861 -6.00 18.43 2.79
CA THR A 861 -5.65 18.09 4.19
C THR A 861 -6.15 19.19 5.12
N ALA A 862 -6.70 18.83 6.27
CA ALA A 862 -7.11 19.78 7.29
C ALA A 862 -5.88 20.43 7.95
N GLU A 863 -5.87 21.76 7.95
CA GLU A 863 -4.96 22.58 8.73
C GLU A 863 -5.76 23.35 9.78
N LEU A 864 -5.33 23.25 11.04
CA LEU A 864 -5.97 23.89 12.19
C LEU A 864 -5.01 24.92 12.78
N THR A 865 -5.52 26.11 13.03
CA THR A 865 -4.81 27.17 13.78
C THR A 865 -5.44 27.27 15.16
N LEU A 866 -4.64 27.04 16.19
CA LEU A 866 -5.07 26.93 17.59
C LEU A 866 -4.52 28.10 18.41
N ASP A 867 -5.42 28.80 19.10
CA ASP A 867 -5.06 29.75 20.15
C ASP A 867 -4.88 28.97 21.46
N ILE A 868 -3.66 28.98 21.99
CA ILE A 868 -3.25 28.19 23.15
C ILE A 868 -3.09 29.10 24.37
N PRO A 869 -3.79 28.83 25.50
CA PRO A 869 -3.61 29.60 26.72
C PRO A 869 -2.15 29.65 27.19
N GLY A 870 -1.62 30.87 27.32
CA GLY A 870 -0.26 31.12 27.77
C GLY A 870 0.79 31.16 26.67
N PHE A 871 0.41 31.03 25.38
CA PHE A 871 1.29 31.28 24.24
C PHE A 871 0.92 32.63 23.60
N ASP A 872 1.93 33.39 23.19
CA ASP A 872 1.76 34.71 22.56
C ASP A 872 1.40 34.62 21.06
N GLU A 873 1.63 33.45 20.46
CA GLU A 873 1.41 33.16 19.05
C GLU A 873 0.57 31.89 18.87
N PRO A 874 -0.25 31.81 17.81
CA PRO A 874 -1.05 30.63 17.53
C PRO A 874 -0.17 29.43 17.12
N VAL A 875 -0.69 28.23 17.35
CA VAL A 875 -0.07 26.97 16.95
C VAL A 875 -0.76 26.43 15.71
N ILE A 876 0.00 26.04 14.69
CA ILE A 876 -0.53 25.47 13.45
C ILE A 876 -0.35 23.96 13.49
N VAL A 877 -1.44 23.22 13.26
CA VAL A 877 -1.45 21.77 13.15
C VAL A 877 -1.83 21.40 11.71
N ASN A 878 -0.89 20.83 10.98
CA ASN A 878 -1.12 20.23 9.67
C ASN A 878 -0.77 18.75 9.74
N LYS A 879 -1.79 17.91 9.94
CA LYS A 879 -1.58 16.49 10.19
C LYS A 879 -2.11 15.64 9.03
N SER A 880 -1.18 14.96 8.36
CA SER A 880 -1.43 13.86 7.43
C SER A 880 -0.51 12.69 7.78
N GLY A 881 -0.92 11.47 7.47
CA GLY A 881 -0.13 10.28 7.79
C GLY A 881 -0.22 9.85 9.24
N TRP A 882 0.92 9.75 9.91
CA TRP A 882 1.10 9.09 11.20
C TRP A 882 0.41 9.79 12.40
N PHE A 883 -0.39 9.06 13.21
CA PHE A 883 -1.18 9.57 14.36
C PHE A 883 -0.76 9.01 15.74
N TYR A 884 0.36 8.28 15.83
CA TYR A 884 0.78 7.64 17.08
C TYR A 884 1.10 8.64 18.21
N ASP A 885 1.61 9.83 17.88
CA ASP A 885 1.76 10.95 18.81
C ASP A 885 0.44 11.29 19.52
N ILE A 886 -0.67 11.22 18.79
CA ILE A 886 -2.00 11.49 19.31
C ILE A 886 -2.52 10.28 20.10
N GLU A 887 -2.69 9.13 19.44
CA GLU A 887 -3.41 8.00 20.05
C GLU A 887 -2.64 7.40 21.23
N ALA A 888 -1.31 7.29 21.16
CA ALA A 888 -0.49 6.63 22.18
C ALA A 888 0.26 7.60 23.12
N GLU A 889 0.51 8.84 22.71
CA GLU A 889 1.40 9.77 23.43
C GLU A 889 0.71 11.05 23.91
N ALA A 890 -0.58 11.23 23.60
CA ALA A 890 -1.40 12.40 23.96
C ALA A 890 -0.72 13.75 23.65
N GLN A 891 -0.04 13.83 22.51
CA GLN A 891 0.63 15.02 22.00
C GLN A 891 0.38 15.18 20.49
N VAL A 892 0.57 16.39 19.97
CA VAL A 892 0.31 16.68 18.55
C VAL A 892 1.54 17.33 17.94
N GLN A 893 2.06 16.74 16.87
CA GLN A 893 3.05 17.43 16.04
C GLN A 893 2.45 18.70 15.44
N CYS A 894 3.13 19.83 15.61
CA CYS A 894 2.66 21.14 15.23
C CYS A 894 3.81 22.11 14.91
N GLU A 895 3.46 23.28 14.40
CA GLU A 895 4.37 24.41 14.19
C GLU A 895 3.97 25.57 15.12
N LYS A 896 4.95 26.18 15.76
CA LYS A 896 4.79 27.37 16.60
C LYS A 896 5.92 28.35 16.28
N GLY A 897 5.58 29.56 15.81
CA GLY A 897 6.58 30.58 15.49
C GLY A 897 7.59 30.17 14.41
N GLY A 898 7.22 29.28 13.50
CA GLY A 898 8.12 28.70 12.48
C GLY A 898 8.96 27.51 12.97
N GLU A 899 8.87 27.13 14.25
CA GLU A 899 9.55 25.95 14.80
C GLU A 899 8.61 24.74 14.80
N SER A 900 9.07 23.60 14.25
CA SER A 900 8.35 22.33 14.32
C SER A 900 8.61 21.62 15.65
N GLY A 901 7.56 21.08 16.26
CA GLY A 901 7.66 20.37 17.53
C GLY A 901 6.36 19.66 17.90
N PHE A 902 6.18 19.40 19.18
CA PHE A 902 5.06 18.67 19.77
C PHE A 902 4.39 19.52 20.85
N LEU A 903 3.08 19.76 20.67
CA LEU A 903 2.21 20.37 21.65
C LEU A 903 1.58 19.30 22.54
N TYR A 904 1.65 19.48 23.85
CA TYR A 904 1.02 18.59 24.81
C TYR A 904 0.45 19.35 26.01
N PHE A 905 -0.53 18.75 26.67
CA PHE A 905 -1.17 19.30 27.87
C PHE A 905 -0.86 18.43 29.08
N GLU A 906 -0.24 19.00 30.10
CA GLU A 906 0.17 18.28 31.30
C GLU A 906 0.05 19.19 32.52
N SER A 907 -0.39 18.65 33.65
CA SER A 907 -0.51 19.40 34.92
C SER A 907 -1.29 20.73 34.81
N GLY A 908 -2.30 20.78 33.94
CA GLY A 908 -3.17 21.96 33.78
C GLY A 908 -2.60 23.07 32.89
N LYS A 909 -1.50 22.83 32.15
CA LYS A 909 -0.87 23.81 31.27
C LYS A 909 -0.44 23.19 29.94
N PHE A 910 -0.32 24.04 28.92
CA PHE A 910 0.25 23.68 27.63
C PHE A 910 1.77 23.83 27.62
N PHE A 911 2.41 22.93 26.89
CA PHE A 911 3.85 22.94 26.67
C PHE A 911 4.14 22.63 25.19
N PHE A 912 5.22 23.22 24.70
CA PHE A 912 5.76 22.97 23.37
C PHE A 912 7.18 22.41 23.54
N SER A 913 7.46 21.30 22.87
CA SER A 913 8.77 20.65 22.86
C SER A 913 9.18 20.34 21.44
N ARG A 914 10.42 20.70 21.05
CA ARG A 914 10.99 20.26 19.76
C ARG A 914 11.17 18.73 19.69
N TRP A 915 11.24 18.08 20.85
CA TRP A 915 11.48 16.64 21.00
C TRP A 915 10.18 15.89 21.27
N ARG A 916 9.99 14.76 20.58
CA ARG A 916 8.86 13.85 20.78
C ARG A 916 8.91 13.19 22.15
N ASN A 917 10.08 12.70 22.55
CA ASN A 917 10.35 12.34 23.94
C ASN A 917 10.91 13.55 24.67
N ARG A 918 9.99 14.33 25.24
CA ARG A 918 10.28 15.52 26.05
C ARG A 918 11.07 15.26 27.34
N LYS A 919 11.16 14.01 27.82
CA LYS A 919 11.89 13.68 29.06
C LYS A 919 13.37 13.46 28.79
N ASP A 920 13.67 12.79 27.69
CA ASP A 920 15.04 12.41 27.31
C ASP A 920 15.62 13.31 26.20
N ASN A 921 14.84 14.29 25.73
CA ASN A 921 15.19 15.20 24.64
C ASN A 921 15.57 14.46 23.33
N THR A 922 14.79 13.44 22.97
CA THR A 922 15.00 12.65 21.75
C THR A 922 13.74 12.64 20.88
N HIS A 923 13.87 12.21 19.63
CA HIS A 923 12.72 11.96 18.75
C HIS A 923 12.12 10.54 18.92
N ALA A 924 12.61 9.77 19.90
CA ALA A 924 12.07 8.46 20.21
C ALA A 924 10.64 8.54 20.79
N PRO A 925 9.88 7.42 20.84
CA PRO A 925 8.60 7.35 21.53
C PRO A 925 8.71 7.65 23.02
N LEU A 926 7.61 8.09 23.64
CA LEU A 926 7.55 8.24 25.10
C LEU A 926 7.62 6.87 25.79
N ALA A 927 8.58 6.70 26.71
CA ALA A 927 8.73 5.47 27.50
C ALA A 927 7.51 5.17 28.39
N VAL A 928 6.83 6.22 28.89
CA VAL A 928 5.59 6.11 29.65
C VAL A 928 4.48 6.84 28.90
N LYS A 929 3.50 6.07 28.42
CA LYS A 929 2.37 6.56 27.65
C LYS A 929 1.31 7.21 28.55
N PRO A 930 0.82 8.42 28.23
CA PRO A 930 -0.32 9.00 28.93
C PRO A 930 -1.59 8.17 28.71
N THR A 931 -2.42 8.08 29.74
CA THR A 931 -3.68 7.29 29.68
C THR A 931 -4.91 8.16 29.49
N LYS A 932 -4.75 9.48 29.27
CA LYS A 932 -5.83 10.45 29.14
C LYS A 932 -5.46 11.53 28.13
N HIS A 933 -6.46 12.05 27.43
CA HIS A 933 -6.34 13.08 26.41
C HIS A 933 -7.22 14.28 26.79
N SER A 934 -6.74 15.50 26.51
CA SER A 934 -7.51 16.73 26.72
C SER A 934 -8.27 17.17 25.47
N ASP A 935 -9.16 18.14 25.61
CA ASP A 935 -10.08 18.58 24.54
C ASP A 935 -9.39 18.92 23.21
N PHE A 936 -8.21 19.55 23.21
CA PHE A 936 -7.50 19.95 21.98
C PHE A 936 -7.11 18.76 21.10
N ILE A 937 -6.79 17.60 21.70
CA ILE A 937 -6.50 16.37 20.96
C ILE A 937 -7.70 16.00 20.09
N PHE A 938 -8.90 16.03 20.67
CA PHE A 938 -10.11 15.65 19.96
C PHE A 938 -10.54 16.70 18.94
N LEU A 939 -10.30 17.98 19.22
CA LEU A 939 -10.46 19.04 18.24
C LEU A 939 -9.63 18.78 16.98
N VAL A 940 -8.34 18.43 17.15
CA VAL A 940 -7.44 18.06 16.05
C VAL A 940 -7.95 16.81 15.32
N VAL A 941 -8.25 15.72 16.03
CA VAL A 941 -8.71 14.46 15.42
C VAL A 941 -10.00 14.67 14.62
N ILE A 942 -11.00 15.38 15.17
CA ILE A 942 -12.27 15.64 14.49
C ILE A 942 -12.08 16.56 13.29
N GLY A 943 -11.19 17.56 13.40
CA GLY A 943 -10.81 18.41 12.27
C GLY A 943 -10.19 17.60 11.13
N CYS A 944 -9.26 16.69 11.44
CA CYS A 944 -8.61 15.83 10.45
C CYS A 944 -9.57 14.84 9.75
N LEU A 945 -10.73 14.52 10.34
CA LEU A 945 -11.76 13.72 9.65
C LEU A 945 -12.38 14.43 8.42
N ALA A 946 -12.18 15.75 8.28
CA ALA A 946 -12.62 16.51 7.12
C ALA A 946 -11.64 16.44 5.93
N SER A 947 -10.44 15.88 6.12
CA SER A 947 -9.42 15.70 5.08
C SER A 947 -9.87 14.74 3.97
N GLU A 948 -9.29 14.90 2.78
CA GLU A 948 -9.38 14.00 1.62
C GLU A 948 -8.11 13.15 1.47
N TYR A 949 -6.96 13.73 1.79
CA TYR A 949 -5.68 13.03 1.82
C TYR A 949 -5.57 12.22 3.11
N GLU A 950 -5.22 10.94 2.99
CA GLU A 950 -4.83 10.08 4.12
C GLU A 950 -5.79 10.03 5.33
N VAL A 951 -7.08 10.34 5.12
CA VAL A 951 -8.12 10.39 6.15
C VAL A 951 -8.29 9.07 6.94
N GLU A 952 -7.86 7.93 6.37
CA GLU A 952 -7.89 6.63 7.06
C GLU A 952 -7.06 6.63 8.35
N TRP A 953 -6.00 7.41 8.44
CA TRP A 953 -5.21 7.50 9.67
C TRP A 953 -5.99 8.17 10.81
N ALA A 954 -6.72 9.25 10.53
CA ALA A 954 -7.59 9.88 11.52
C ALA A 954 -8.75 8.96 11.93
N ARG A 955 -9.30 8.18 10.99
CA ARG A 955 -10.35 7.18 11.26
C ARG A 955 -9.84 6.04 12.13
N ASN A 956 -8.64 5.56 11.85
CA ASN A 956 -7.96 4.54 12.65
C ASN A 956 -7.68 5.08 14.05
N CYS A 957 -7.16 6.29 14.18
CA CYS A 957 -6.92 6.96 15.47
C CYS A 957 -8.18 6.96 16.36
N VAL A 958 -9.33 7.34 15.80
CA VAL A 958 -10.61 7.29 16.54
C VAL A 958 -10.93 5.87 17.01
N THR A 959 -10.77 4.89 16.13
CA THR A 959 -11.06 3.48 16.42
C THR A 959 -10.09 2.90 17.46
N THR A 960 -8.79 3.23 17.39
CA THR A 960 -7.76 2.86 18.36
C THR A 960 -8.10 3.43 19.72
N MET A 961 -8.34 4.74 19.82
CA MET A 961 -8.65 5.40 21.07
C MET A 961 -9.94 4.87 21.72
N MET A 962 -10.94 4.48 20.92
CA MET A 962 -12.13 3.80 21.42
C MET A 962 -11.79 2.42 22.00
N ARG A 963 -11.02 1.61 21.28
CA ARG A 963 -10.60 0.25 21.68
C ARG A 963 -9.76 0.25 22.96
N GLU A 964 -8.83 1.19 23.07
CA GLU A 964 -7.94 1.33 24.22
C GLU A 964 -8.62 2.00 25.42
N GLY A 965 -9.87 2.45 25.27
CA GLY A 965 -10.57 3.13 26.34
C GLY A 965 -9.97 4.51 26.67
N THR A 966 -9.33 5.18 25.71
CA THR A 966 -8.77 6.53 25.85
C THR A 966 -9.64 7.62 25.19
N PHE A 967 -10.68 7.24 24.44
CA PHE A 967 -11.60 8.20 23.80
C PHE A 967 -12.38 9.07 24.81
N CYS A 968 -12.65 10.33 24.44
CA CYS A 968 -13.31 11.36 25.27
C CYS A 968 -14.82 11.15 25.46
N PRO A 969 -15.41 11.84 26.45
CA PRO A 969 -16.85 11.88 26.58
C PRO A 969 -17.53 12.73 25.48
N PRO A 970 -18.82 12.50 25.18
CA PRO A 970 -19.56 13.19 24.13
C PRO A 970 -19.48 14.72 24.17
N GLU A 971 -19.37 15.31 25.36
CA GLU A 971 -19.28 16.76 25.57
C GLU A 971 -18.02 17.36 24.92
N THR A 972 -16.90 16.62 24.89
CA THR A 972 -15.68 17.05 24.20
C THR A 972 -15.89 17.05 22.68
N VAL A 973 -16.55 16.02 22.14
CA VAL A 973 -16.89 15.94 20.71
C VAL A 973 -17.87 17.06 20.32
N GLN A 974 -18.82 17.37 21.20
CA GLN A 974 -19.76 18.47 21.01
C GLN A 974 -19.03 19.81 20.90
N GLU A 975 -18.16 20.12 21.87
CA GLU A 975 -17.37 21.35 21.88
C GLU A 975 -16.50 21.48 20.62
N ALA A 976 -15.74 20.44 20.29
CA ALA A 976 -14.88 20.43 19.11
C ALA A 976 -15.68 20.66 17.81
N THR A 977 -16.82 19.98 17.68
CA THR A 977 -17.71 20.14 16.52
C THR A 977 -18.25 21.56 16.45
N GLN A 978 -18.69 22.15 17.58
CA GLN A 978 -19.24 23.50 17.63
C GLN A 978 -18.23 24.58 17.20
N GLN A 979 -16.94 24.38 17.49
CA GLN A 979 -15.86 25.24 17.01
C GLN A 979 -15.63 25.06 15.50
N LEU A 980 -15.54 23.82 15.02
CA LEU A 980 -15.25 23.50 13.61
C LEU A 980 -16.36 23.94 12.65
N VAL A 981 -17.64 23.76 13.00
CA VAL A 981 -18.78 24.10 12.11
C VAL A 981 -18.93 25.60 11.84
N GLN A 982 -18.21 26.46 12.57
CA GLN A 982 -18.19 27.90 12.26
C GLN A 982 -17.43 28.22 10.96
N PHE A 983 -16.55 27.33 10.52
CA PHE A 983 -15.71 27.53 9.33
C PHE A 983 -16.38 26.94 8.09
N ALA A 984 -16.52 27.76 7.04
CA ALA A 984 -17.25 27.37 5.81
C ALA A 984 -16.62 26.19 5.06
N GLU A 985 -15.31 26.00 5.18
CA GLU A 985 -14.57 24.87 4.58
C GLU A 985 -14.79 23.55 5.31
N PHE A 986 -15.21 23.59 6.58
CA PHE A 986 -15.48 22.38 7.35
C PHE A 986 -16.80 21.74 6.91
N SER A 987 -16.77 20.45 6.58
CA SER A 987 -17.96 19.68 6.22
C SER A 987 -18.17 18.50 7.16
N PRO A 988 -19.17 18.56 8.08
CA PRO A 988 -19.54 17.45 8.95
C PRO A 988 -19.93 16.18 8.19
N ALA A 989 -20.36 16.31 6.92
CA ALA A 989 -20.72 15.17 6.08
C ALA A 989 -19.57 14.17 5.87
N ARG A 990 -18.30 14.61 5.98
CA ARG A 990 -17.13 13.72 5.91
C ARG A 990 -16.88 13.01 7.23
N CYS A 991 -17.13 13.68 8.35
CA CYS A 991 -16.93 13.13 9.69
C CYS A 991 -17.98 12.07 10.06
N VAL A 992 -19.25 12.29 9.70
CA VAL A 992 -20.34 11.32 9.96
C VAL A 992 -20.24 10.02 9.15
N TRP A 993 -19.27 9.92 8.23
CA TRP A 993 -18.96 8.69 7.52
C TRP A 993 -18.58 7.54 8.47
N LEU A 994 -17.86 7.85 9.56
CA LEU A 994 -17.44 6.83 10.51
C LEU A 994 -18.64 6.23 11.25
N ILE A 995 -19.62 7.05 11.60
CA ILE A 995 -20.91 6.62 12.18
C ILE A 995 -21.67 5.75 11.18
N ASP A 996 -21.76 6.19 9.91
CA ASP A 996 -22.47 5.48 8.83
C ASP A 996 -21.86 4.10 8.50
N LYS A 997 -20.54 3.93 8.73
CA LYS A 997 -19.82 2.68 8.44
C LYS A 997 -19.57 1.79 9.64
N ASN A 998 -19.51 2.37 10.84
CA ASN A 998 -19.28 1.64 12.07
C ASN A 998 -20.25 2.15 13.15
N PRO A 999 -21.43 1.52 13.30
CA PRO A 999 -22.45 1.90 14.28
C PRO A 999 -21.92 1.96 15.71
N MET A 1000 -20.88 1.18 16.06
CA MET A 1000 -20.27 1.21 17.39
C MET A 1000 -19.66 2.57 17.75
N THR A 1001 -19.30 3.38 16.74
CA THR A 1001 -18.79 4.74 16.96
C THR A 1001 -19.89 5.74 17.32
N ALA A 1002 -21.15 5.40 17.11
CA ALA A 1002 -22.29 6.28 17.38
C ALA A 1002 -22.38 6.69 18.86
N ALA A 1003 -21.99 5.80 19.80
CA ALA A 1003 -22.02 6.07 21.24
C ALA A 1003 -21.15 7.27 21.65
N TYR A 1004 -20.09 7.56 20.89
CA TYR A 1004 -19.15 8.65 21.15
C TYR A 1004 -19.35 9.84 20.20
N LEU A 1005 -19.68 9.57 18.93
CA LEU A 1005 -19.67 10.57 17.86
C LEU A 1005 -21.04 11.16 17.51
N TRP A 1006 -22.13 10.71 18.14
CA TRP A 1006 -23.45 11.33 17.96
C TRP A 1006 -23.46 12.87 18.11
N PRO A 1007 -22.61 13.52 18.92
CA PRO A 1007 -22.59 14.99 19.00
C PRO A 1007 -22.17 15.68 17.70
N ILE A 1008 -21.41 15.00 16.83
CA ILE A 1008 -21.11 15.52 15.49
C ILE A 1008 -22.40 15.78 14.72
N ILE A 1009 -23.40 14.90 14.87
CA ILE A 1009 -24.71 15.04 14.25
C ILE A 1009 -25.47 16.19 14.91
N THR A 1010 -25.70 16.14 16.22
CA THR A 1010 -26.58 17.10 16.91
C THR A 1010 -26.03 18.52 16.89
N ALA A 1011 -24.73 18.72 17.16
CA ALA A 1011 -24.10 20.04 17.11
C ALA A 1011 -24.11 20.63 15.69
N SER A 1012 -23.90 19.80 14.66
CA SER A 1012 -24.01 20.25 13.27
C SER A 1012 -25.44 20.66 12.92
N LEU A 1013 -26.45 19.90 13.36
CA LEU A 1013 -27.86 20.25 13.12
C LEU A 1013 -28.26 21.52 13.87
N GLN A 1014 -27.77 21.73 15.10
CA GLN A 1014 -27.94 22.97 15.86
C GLN A 1014 -27.35 24.16 15.09
N HIS A 1015 -26.12 24.02 14.56
CA HIS A 1015 -25.52 25.06 13.72
C HIS A 1015 -26.34 25.30 12.45
N ALA A 1016 -26.78 24.25 11.75
CA ALA A 1016 -27.59 24.39 10.54
C ALA A 1016 -28.94 25.07 10.81
N ALA A 1017 -29.55 24.81 11.96
CA ALA A 1017 -30.82 25.41 12.39
C ALA A 1017 -30.70 26.89 12.76
N SER A 1018 -29.51 27.36 13.17
CA SER A 1018 -29.28 28.77 13.50
C SER A 1018 -29.03 29.65 12.26
N LYS A 1019 -28.86 29.05 11.08
CA LYS A 1019 -28.66 29.79 9.82
C LYS A 1019 -29.99 30.00 9.08
N GLU A 1020 -30.13 31.16 8.44
CA GLU A 1020 -31.30 31.46 7.60
C GLU A 1020 -31.43 30.48 6.43
N THR A 1021 -30.30 30.10 5.82
CA THR A 1021 -30.22 29.02 4.82
C THR A 1021 -29.30 27.92 5.35
N PRO A 1022 -29.82 26.71 5.64
CA PRO A 1022 -29.01 25.59 6.10
C PRO A 1022 -27.90 25.23 5.10
N PRO A 1023 -26.68 24.90 5.55
CA PRO A 1023 -25.59 24.49 4.67
C PRO A 1023 -25.91 23.27 3.81
N MET A 1024 -25.28 23.14 2.64
CA MET A 1024 -25.50 22.03 1.68
C MET A 1024 -25.28 20.64 2.28
N TRP A 1025 -24.39 20.51 3.28
CA TRP A 1025 -24.11 19.24 3.95
C TRP A 1025 -25.24 18.77 4.89
N THR A 1026 -26.19 19.65 5.26
CA THR A 1026 -27.27 19.34 6.23
C THR A 1026 -28.06 18.09 5.82
N ALA A 1027 -28.37 17.95 4.53
CA ALA A 1027 -29.14 16.81 4.03
C ALA A 1027 -28.36 15.48 4.07
N LYS A 1028 -27.02 15.51 4.12
CA LYS A 1028 -26.16 14.33 4.28
C LYS A 1028 -26.05 13.93 5.75
N VAL A 1029 -25.88 14.90 6.66
CA VAL A 1029 -25.89 14.65 8.11
C VAL A 1029 -27.21 14.04 8.56
N LEU A 1030 -28.34 14.60 8.13
CA LEU A 1030 -29.67 14.01 8.38
C LEU A 1030 -29.85 12.63 7.76
N ALA A 1031 -29.17 12.33 6.64
CA ALA A 1031 -29.22 11.00 6.04
C ALA A 1031 -28.50 9.96 6.91
N CYS A 1032 -27.32 10.30 7.43
CA CYS A 1032 -26.60 9.44 8.38
C CYS A 1032 -27.45 9.22 9.64
N ALA A 1033 -28.02 10.29 10.20
CA ALA A 1033 -28.90 10.19 11.36
C ALA A 1033 -30.13 9.28 11.11
N LEU A 1034 -30.73 9.36 9.92
CA LEU A 1034 -31.83 8.48 9.52
C LEU A 1034 -31.42 7.01 9.36
N ASN A 1035 -30.21 6.74 8.85
CA ASN A 1035 -29.70 5.38 8.70
C ASN A 1035 -29.55 4.65 10.05
N HIS A 1036 -29.42 5.40 11.15
CA HIS A 1036 -29.32 4.89 12.52
C HIS A 1036 -30.45 5.39 13.42
N ALA A 1037 -31.59 5.78 12.85
CA ALA A 1037 -32.66 6.46 13.59
C ALA A 1037 -33.21 5.64 14.76
N THR A 1038 -33.32 4.32 14.59
CA THR A 1038 -33.80 3.39 15.63
C THR A 1038 -32.80 3.25 16.78
N LEU A 1039 -31.50 3.16 16.48
CA LEU A 1039 -30.43 3.19 17.48
C LEU A 1039 -30.45 4.51 18.27
N PHE A 1040 -30.58 5.65 17.57
CA PHE A 1040 -30.67 6.95 18.22
C PHE A 1040 -31.97 7.15 19.02
N ALA A 1041 -33.10 6.64 18.54
CA ALA A 1041 -34.36 6.66 19.27
C ALA A 1041 -34.24 5.89 20.59
N GLU A 1042 -33.67 4.69 20.53
CA GLU A 1042 -33.45 3.86 21.72
C GLU A 1042 -32.43 4.49 22.67
N ALA A 1043 -31.34 5.07 22.16
CA ALA A 1043 -30.36 5.78 22.97
C ALA A 1043 -30.97 7.01 23.66
N THR A 1044 -31.83 7.77 22.98
CA THR A 1044 -32.57 8.89 23.57
C THR A 1044 -33.59 8.40 24.60
N ARG A 1045 -34.32 7.31 24.33
CA ARG A 1045 -35.27 6.71 25.27
C ARG A 1045 -34.58 6.22 26.56
N ARG A 1046 -33.38 5.65 26.45
CA ARG A 1046 -32.54 5.21 27.58
C ARG A 1046 -31.77 6.36 28.26
N GLY A 1047 -31.94 7.61 27.82
CA GLY A 1047 -31.26 8.77 28.39
C GLY A 1047 -29.75 8.84 28.09
N LYS A 1048 -29.25 8.07 27.11
CA LYS A 1048 -27.85 8.10 26.65
C LYS A 1048 -27.57 9.27 25.72
N ILE A 1049 -28.59 9.75 25.00
CA ILE A 1049 -28.58 11.04 24.29
C ILE A 1049 -29.68 11.91 24.91
N PRO A 1050 -29.36 13.08 25.51
CA PRO A 1050 -30.38 13.98 26.03
C PRO A 1050 -31.35 14.45 24.94
N ALA A 1051 -32.65 14.46 25.22
CA ALA A 1051 -33.68 14.71 24.22
C ALA A 1051 -33.57 16.12 23.59
N GLU A 1052 -33.15 17.11 24.38
CA GLU A 1052 -32.92 18.49 23.99
C GLU A 1052 -31.85 18.65 22.90
N GLN A 1053 -30.94 17.67 22.75
CA GLN A 1053 -29.94 17.69 21.69
C GLN A 1053 -30.57 17.63 20.28
N TRP A 1054 -31.82 17.17 20.19
CA TRP A 1054 -32.58 17.06 18.95
C TRP A 1054 -33.51 18.24 18.66
N ASP A 1055 -33.55 19.28 19.51
CA ASP A 1055 -34.47 20.43 19.36
C ASP A 1055 -34.37 21.13 17.99
N SER A 1056 -33.16 21.13 17.42
CA SER A 1056 -32.87 21.67 16.09
C SER A 1056 -33.68 21.01 14.95
N LEU A 1057 -34.14 19.76 15.13
CA LEU A 1057 -34.97 19.07 14.15
C LEU A 1057 -36.30 19.76 13.93
N SER A 1058 -36.90 20.33 14.99
CA SER A 1058 -38.18 21.05 14.89
C SER A 1058 -38.05 22.31 14.04
N VAL A 1059 -36.94 23.03 14.16
CA VAL A 1059 -36.64 24.22 13.34
C VAL A 1059 -36.43 23.82 11.87
N LEU A 1060 -35.60 22.80 11.62
CA LEU A 1060 -35.30 22.32 10.27
C LEU A 1060 -36.54 21.72 9.57
N ALA A 1061 -37.41 21.05 10.32
CA ALA A 1061 -38.68 20.49 9.85
C ALA A 1061 -39.70 21.57 9.44
N GLN A 1062 -39.60 22.78 10.00
CA GLN A 1062 -40.50 23.91 9.74
C GLN A 1062 -40.00 24.87 8.64
N ALA A 1063 -38.86 24.58 8.01
CA ALA A 1063 -38.29 25.43 6.95
C ALA A 1063 -39.31 25.77 5.84
N LYS A 1064 -39.35 27.04 5.42
CA LYS A 1064 -40.33 27.55 4.44
C LYS A 1064 -40.20 26.89 3.06
N LYS A 1065 -38.97 26.61 2.60
CA LYS A 1065 -38.70 25.94 1.32
C LYS A 1065 -38.74 24.42 1.47
N LYS A 1066 -39.41 23.72 0.55
CA LYS A 1066 -39.40 22.25 0.48
C LYS A 1066 -38.02 21.77 0.01
N THR A 1067 -37.22 21.21 0.91
CA THR A 1067 -35.88 20.67 0.62
C THR A 1067 -35.76 19.23 1.09
N ALA A 1068 -34.73 18.52 0.60
CA ALA A 1068 -34.39 17.18 1.09
C ALA A 1068 -34.05 17.20 2.58
N ALA A 1069 -33.41 18.26 3.08
CA ALA A 1069 -33.13 18.44 4.50
C ALA A 1069 -34.41 18.52 5.33
N LYS A 1070 -35.39 19.34 4.92
CA LYS A 1070 -36.69 19.44 5.59
C LYS A 1070 -37.40 18.08 5.72
N THR A 1071 -37.49 17.36 4.60
CA THR A 1071 -38.17 16.06 4.55
C THR A 1071 -37.51 15.04 5.48
N LYS A 1072 -36.17 14.99 5.48
CA LYS A 1072 -35.42 14.08 6.35
C LYS A 1072 -35.49 14.47 7.83
N ALA A 1073 -35.49 15.78 8.14
CA ALA A 1073 -35.65 16.26 9.51
C ALA A 1073 -37.03 15.89 10.08
N GLN A 1074 -38.10 16.00 9.27
CA GLN A 1074 -39.44 15.54 9.64
C GLN A 1074 -39.46 14.03 9.92
N GLN A 1075 -38.95 13.22 8.98
CA GLN A 1075 -38.87 11.76 9.14
C GLN A 1075 -38.10 11.36 10.41
N LEU A 1076 -36.94 11.97 10.65
CA LEU A 1076 -36.12 11.64 11.80
C LEU A 1076 -36.81 12.01 13.11
N ARG A 1077 -37.42 13.20 13.17
CA ARG A 1077 -38.18 13.66 14.34
C ARG A 1077 -39.34 12.72 14.65
N ASP A 1078 -40.07 12.29 13.61
CA ASP A 1078 -41.23 11.41 13.78
C ASP A 1078 -40.80 10.01 14.26
N ILE A 1079 -39.63 9.50 13.84
CA ILE A 1079 -39.05 8.25 14.35
C ILE A 1079 -38.57 8.39 15.81
N LEU A 1080 -37.92 9.50 16.16
CA LEU A 1080 -37.37 9.72 17.51
C LEU A 1080 -38.45 9.98 18.57
N PHE A 1081 -39.57 10.63 18.20
CA PHE A 1081 -40.55 11.16 19.16
C PHE A 1081 -42.01 10.77 18.91
N GLY A 1082 -42.33 10.05 17.82
CA GLY A 1082 -43.70 9.76 17.38
C GLY A 1082 -44.31 10.87 16.49
N SER A 1083 -45.40 10.57 15.77
CA SER A 1083 -46.04 11.55 14.88
C SER A 1083 -46.69 12.70 15.65
N ALA A 1084 -46.68 13.91 15.07
CA ALA A 1084 -47.25 15.11 15.70
C ALA A 1084 -48.78 15.09 15.87
N GLU A 1085 -49.49 14.07 15.37
CA GLU A 1085 -50.94 13.91 15.52
C GLU A 1085 -51.35 13.19 16.81
N SER A 1086 -50.40 12.66 17.59
CA SER A 1086 -50.66 11.96 18.86
C SER A 1086 -50.12 12.67 20.11
N ARG A 1087 -49.86 13.98 20.05
CA ARG A 1087 -49.52 14.82 21.23
C ARG A 1087 -50.48 15.97 21.41
#